data_AF-A0A8T4TIN2-F1
#
_entry.id   AF-A0A8T4TIN2-F1
#
_cell.length_a   1.000
_cell.length_b   1.000
_cell.length_c   1.000
_cell.angle_alpha   90.00
_cell.angle_beta   90.00
_cell.angle_gamma   90.00
#
_symmetry.space_group_name_H-M   'P 1'
#
loop_
_entity.id
_entity.type
_entity.pdbx_description
1 polymer ?
#
loop_
_entity_poly.entity_id
_entity_poly.type
_entity_poly.pdbx_seq_one_letter_code
_entity_poly.pdbx_strand_id
1 'polypeptide(L)'
;MLDTKQQYKLRKFVNELKQYRGRHTEFVSVYIPAGYDIIKIIQHLAQEQGTASNIKDKTTRLNVQDSLERMIRHLRLYSKTPENGLAAFAGNIASQEGKQDIKIWSIEPPVPVNVRMYRCDQTFVLGPLEEMMQINEIYGLIVMDNRESTIGFLRGKSIQVVRDFTSSVPGKVKVGGWCLDPESLVYLDDGRIVPIKEVSKNNIVSGFNFENTLINNSKVLGSSITKHKKILKIITGYPRLEIDSSSNHTFFVWNKGKISEKTASELKIDEDFLLMPEKIDFNGELQRLNYKGDNSTKLPVILTEDLARFVGYMIGDGSYDKDNRIELVEQREDVARYYESLTYNIFGKKPSFRYRNDKHYYEIRLNSRNIVRFVKNQFPEKKYCETSLVPTKIMLSKNEVVASFLKGIYDAEAYPVKDEVGIAMKNKSLVNQVRLLLLRFSIIGSFCYAGRGKWVIRITDKESLINFKNYIGFVAEDKIVKLNKLIELTTERNNIRQVTPSGKWIRGLIEQFGYLKQDFKSASMFLCNKRAMSKGVFGRVFLNRLKTEVELYEELKKVVDYPLIPIKIKKIQVIEGENELIDISVQGKNFFANGILVHNSQQRYARLREEAANEFYKRIAEVANIEFAAVGKDLKGILIGGPGPTKETFANGDYLHNELKKKIVAIKDITYTDEQGLHELVEKSHDTLAEAEIIKEKEILNEFFTLLSTNSDKVLYGADDIIKALDYGAVDRILISEAFPRIDEFEEKANAVGTKVFIVSVETKEGVQLRDLGGVGAILRYAINL
;
A
#
# COMPACT_ATOMS: atom_id res chain seq x y z
N MET A 1 -13.59 -37.98 19.52
CA MET A 1 -14.50 -37.44 20.57
C MET A 1 -15.02 -38.61 21.38
N LEU A 2 -15.25 -38.40 22.67
CA LEU A 2 -15.82 -39.42 23.54
C LEU A 2 -17.28 -39.70 23.13
N ASP A 3 -17.66 -40.98 23.06
CA ASP A 3 -19.06 -41.36 22.90
C ASP A 3 -19.85 -40.98 24.17
N THR A 4 -21.09 -40.52 24.02
CA THR A 4 -21.94 -40.06 25.14
C THR A 4 -22.10 -41.16 26.20
N LYS A 5 -22.15 -42.43 25.77
CA LYS A 5 -22.20 -43.60 26.66
C LYS A 5 -20.90 -43.81 27.43
N GLN A 6 -19.75 -43.53 26.81
CA GLN A 6 -18.43 -43.63 27.44
C GLN A 6 -18.20 -42.50 28.46
N GLN A 7 -18.63 -41.28 28.14
CA GLN A 7 -18.64 -40.14 29.07
C GLN A 7 -19.50 -40.43 30.30
N TYR A 8 -20.72 -40.94 30.10
CA TYR A 8 -21.60 -41.33 31.21
C TYR A 8 -20.99 -42.42 32.09
N LYS A 9 -20.40 -43.47 31.48
CA LYS A 9 -19.74 -44.55 32.21
C LYS A 9 -18.55 -44.05 33.03
N LEU A 10 -17.72 -43.17 32.47
CA LEU A 10 -16.58 -42.57 33.16
C LEU A 10 -17.04 -41.66 34.31
N ARG A 11 -18.02 -40.79 34.06
CA ARG A 11 -18.58 -39.87 35.06
C ARG A 11 -19.21 -40.62 36.22
N LYS A 12 -20.02 -41.66 35.96
CA LYS A 12 -20.61 -42.51 36.99
C LYS A 12 -19.54 -43.18 37.85
N PHE A 13 -18.48 -43.69 37.22
CA PHE A 13 -17.37 -44.33 37.90
C PHE A 13 -16.59 -43.35 38.79
N VAL A 14 -16.29 -42.14 38.30
CA VAL A 14 -15.62 -41.09 39.08
C VAL A 14 -16.50 -40.63 40.25
N ASN A 15 -17.80 -40.41 40.03
CA ASN A 15 -18.73 -39.98 41.08
C ASN A 15 -18.92 -41.05 42.16
N GLU A 16 -18.93 -42.34 41.80
CA GLU A 16 -18.96 -43.43 42.78
C GLU A 16 -17.70 -43.39 43.67
N LEU A 17 -16.51 -43.24 43.08
CA LEU A 17 -15.26 -43.23 43.83
C LEU A 17 -15.10 -41.99 44.74
N LYS A 18 -15.67 -40.85 44.37
CA LYS A 18 -15.67 -39.61 45.19
C LYS A 18 -16.37 -39.78 46.54
N GLN A 19 -17.32 -40.72 46.65
CA GLN A 19 -18.10 -40.92 47.87
C GLN A 19 -17.28 -41.59 48.99
N TYR A 20 -16.17 -42.23 48.66
CA TYR A 20 -15.35 -42.96 49.63
C TYR A 20 -14.20 -42.12 50.16
N ARG A 21 -14.06 -42.10 51.48
CA ARG A 21 -12.96 -41.44 52.19
C ARG A 21 -12.50 -42.29 53.38
N GLY A 22 -11.20 -42.50 53.46
CA GLY A 22 -10.54 -43.22 54.54
C GLY A 22 -10.26 -42.33 55.74
N ARG A 23 -10.15 -42.95 56.91
CA ARG A 23 -9.72 -42.25 58.14
C ARG A 23 -8.22 -41.96 58.12
N HIS A 24 -7.47 -42.83 57.47
CA HIS A 24 -6.03 -42.70 57.25
C HIS A 24 -5.68 -42.93 55.76
N THR A 25 -4.40 -42.93 55.42
CA THR A 25 -3.95 -43.16 54.04
C THR A 25 -4.06 -44.65 53.69
N GLU A 26 -5.27 -45.07 53.32
CA GLU A 26 -5.62 -46.49 53.11
C GLU A 26 -6.23 -46.77 51.73
N PHE A 27 -6.41 -45.73 50.89
CA PHE A 27 -6.95 -45.84 49.55
C PHE A 27 -5.85 -45.80 48.49
N VAL A 28 -5.76 -46.86 47.70
CA VAL A 28 -4.74 -47.06 46.66
C VAL A 28 -5.31 -46.71 45.29
N SER A 29 -4.64 -45.80 44.58
CA SER A 29 -4.94 -45.40 43.19
C SER A 29 -3.78 -45.78 42.27
N VAL A 30 -4.07 -46.52 41.19
CA VAL A 30 -3.09 -46.99 40.21
C VAL A 30 -3.53 -46.61 38.80
N TYR A 31 -2.65 -45.93 38.07
CA TYR A 31 -2.84 -45.61 36.65
C TYR A 31 -1.72 -46.23 35.83
N ILE A 32 -2.11 -47.02 34.83
CA ILE A 32 -1.22 -47.72 33.91
C ILE A 32 -1.37 -47.09 32.52
N PRO A 33 -0.29 -46.53 31.95
CA PRO A 33 -0.37 -45.91 30.63
C PRO A 33 -0.71 -46.91 29.52
N ALA A 34 -1.36 -46.41 28.46
CA ALA A 34 -1.58 -47.17 27.23
C ALA A 34 -0.25 -47.74 26.68
N GLY A 35 -0.23 -49.03 26.36
CA GLY A 35 0.96 -49.72 25.84
C GLY A 35 2.07 -50.03 26.86
N TYR A 36 1.92 -49.61 28.13
CA TYR A 36 2.88 -49.94 29.20
C TYR A 36 2.73 -51.39 29.65
N ASP A 37 3.81 -52.03 30.12
CA ASP A 37 3.78 -53.41 30.59
C ASP A 37 3.20 -53.52 32.01
N ILE A 38 2.03 -54.16 32.14
CA ILE A 38 1.32 -54.38 33.41
C ILE A 38 2.15 -55.20 34.41
N ILE A 39 3.03 -56.09 33.93
CA ILE A 39 3.88 -56.92 34.79
C ILE A 39 4.84 -56.06 35.61
N LYS A 40 5.38 -54.98 35.02
CA LYS A 40 6.25 -54.02 35.72
C LYS A 40 5.51 -53.27 36.82
N ILE A 41 4.21 -52.99 36.62
CA ILE A 41 3.36 -52.37 37.65
C ILE A 41 3.08 -53.35 38.79
N ILE A 42 2.78 -54.61 38.48
CA ILE A 42 2.58 -55.66 39.49
C ILE A 42 3.85 -55.85 40.35
N GLN A 43 5.03 -55.86 39.73
CA GLN A 43 6.30 -55.95 40.46
C GLN A 43 6.53 -54.75 41.37
N HIS A 44 6.22 -53.54 40.90
CA HIS A 44 6.31 -52.32 41.71
C HIS A 44 5.34 -52.36 42.90
N LEU A 45 4.07 -52.75 42.69
CA LEU A 45 3.09 -52.87 43.78
C LEU A 45 3.49 -53.94 44.80
N ALA A 46 4.13 -55.03 44.39
CA ALA A 46 4.62 -56.06 45.30
C ALA A 46 5.77 -55.54 46.18
N GLN A 47 6.64 -54.67 45.66
CA GLN A 47 7.66 -53.98 46.45
C GLN A 47 7.01 -53.03 47.47
N GLU A 48 6.00 -52.26 47.03
CA GLU A 48 5.24 -51.35 47.90
C GLU A 48 4.45 -52.10 49.00
N GLN A 49 3.96 -53.31 48.71
CA GLN A 49 3.33 -54.16 49.72
C GLN A 49 4.35 -54.62 50.78
N GLY A 50 5.59 -54.90 50.37
CA GLY A 50 6.71 -55.22 51.26
C GLY A 50 7.10 -54.04 52.15
N THR A 51 7.17 -52.82 51.61
CA THR A 51 7.49 -51.60 52.38
C THR A 51 6.37 -51.19 53.32
N ALA A 52 5.10 -51.45 52.97
CA ALA A 52 3.94 -51.19 53.82
C ALA A 52 4.01 -51.92 55.17
N SER A 53 4.81 -52.99 55.31
CA SER A 53 5.07 -53.65 56.60
C SER A 53 5.66 -52.73 57.68
N ASN A 54 6.31 -51.63 57.27
CA ASN A 54 6.91 -50.64 58.16
C ASN A 54 5.93 -49.58 58.69
N ILE A 55 4.66 -49.61 58.27
CA ILE A 55 3.63 -48.69 58.79
C ILE A 55 3.43 -48.94 60.29
N LYS A 56 3.53 -47.88 61.10
CA LYS A 56 3.47 -47.96 62.58
C LYS A 56 2.07 -48.33 63.08
N ASP A 57 1.03 -47.77 62.46
CA ASP A 57 -0.35 -48.05 62.83
C ASP A 57 -0.78 -49.44 62.34
N LYS A 58 -1.22 -50.31 63.26
CA LYS A 58 -1.53 -51.72 62.96
C LYS A 58 -2.73 -51.85 62.01
N THR A 59 -3.75 -51.02 62.17
CA THR A 59 -4.98 -51.07 61.38
C THR A 59 -4.73 -50.58 59.95
N THR A 60 -4.07 -49.42 59.80
CA THR A 60 -3.70 -48.85 58.50
C THR A 60 -2.74 -49.77 57.76
N ARG A 61 -1.77 -50.38 58.46
CA ARG A 61 -0.85 -51.36 57.86
C ARG A 61 -1.59 -52.53 57.23
N LEU A 62 -2.51 -53.15 57.97
CA LEU A 62 -3.29 -54.29 57.47
C LEU A 62 -4.18 -53.88 56.29
N ASN A 63 -4.87 -52.74 56.38
CA ASN A 63 -5.75 -52.26 55.31
C ASN A 63 -4.99 -51.96 54.01
N VAL A 64 -3.80 -51.34 54.10
CA VAL A 64 -2.94 -51.05 52.93
C VAL A 64 -2.36 -52.34 52.35
N GLN A 65 -1.86 -53.25 53.20
CA GLN A 65 -1.32 -54.54 52.74
C GLN A 65 -2.36 -55.38 52.02
N ASP A 66 -3.57 -55.47 52.57
CA ASP A 66 -4.67 -56.23 51.97
C ASP A 66 -5.20 -55.56 50.70
N SER A 67 -5.23 -54.22 50.64
CA SER A 67 -5.62 -53.46 49.44
C SER A 67 -4.63 -53.66 48.30
N LEU A 68 -3.32 -53.64 48.61
CA LEU A 68 -2.26 -53.94 47.64
C LEU A 68 -2.31 -55.40 47.19
N GLU A 69 -2.53 -56.35 48.11
CA GLU A 69 -2.65 -57.76 47.76
C GLU A 69 -3.80 -58.01 46.81
N ARG A 70 -4.97 -57.46 47.13
CA ARG A 70 -6.18 -57.53 46.30
C ARG A 70 -5.97 -56.86 44.95
N MET A 71 -5.35 -55.68 44.91
CA MET A 71 -4.99 -54.99 43.68
C MET A 71 -4.06 -55.84 42.79
N ILE A 72 -3.02 -56.44 43.36
CA ILE A 72 -2.09 -57.32 42.62
C ILE A 72 -2.83 -58.51 42.04
N ARG A 73 -3.73 -59.15 42.80
CA ARG A 73 -4.56 -60.26 42.31
C ARG A 73 -5.47 -59.82 41.17
N HIS A 74 -6.07 -58.63 41.26
CA HIS A 74 -6.93 -58.06 40.21
C HIS A 74 -6.15 -57.74 38.93
N LEU A 75 -4.99 -57.12 39.04
CA LEU A 75 -4.15 -56.79 37.88
C LEU A 75 -3.63 -58.04 37.17
N ARG A 76 -3.44 -59.16 37.87
CA ARG A 76 -3.08 -60.46 37.26
C ARG A 76 -4.16 -61.07 36.38
N LEU A 77 -5.41 -60.60 36.45
CA LEU A 77 -6.48 -61.03 35.56
C LEU A 77 -6.31 -60.51 34.13
N TYR A 78 -5.51 -59.47 33.94
CA TYR A 78 -5.23 -58.86 32.64
C TYR A 78 -3.97 -59.48 32.02
N SER A 79 -4.11 -60.12 30.86
CA SER A 79 -2.98 -60.70 30.11
C SER A 79 -2.07 -59.64 29.47
N LYS A 80 -2.64 -58.47 29.15
CA LYS A 80 -1.94 -57.28 28.63
C LYS A 80 -2.69 -56.04 29.10
N THR A 81 -1.99 -54.91 29.19
CA THR A 81 -2.63 -53.60 29.43
C THR A 81 -3.66 -53.31 28.31
N PRO A 82 -4.88 -52.88 28.64
CA PRO A 82 -5.89 -52.49 27.66
C PRO A 82 -5.41 -51.38 26.72
N GLU A 83 -6.10 -51.20 25.59
CA GLU A 83 -5.64 -50.31 24.51
C GLU A 83 -5.48 -48.87 24.98
N ASN A 84 -6.39 -48.39 25.83
CA ASN A 84 -6.35 -47.02 26.37
C ASN A 84 -5.64 -46.91 27.74
N GLY A 85 -4.99 -47.98 28.21
CA GLY A 85 -4.45 -48.04 29.57
C GLY A 85 -5.47 -48.56 30.59
N LEU A 86 -5.14 -48.46 31.88
CA LEU A 86 -5.99 -48.96 32.97
C LEU A 86 -5.92 -48.04 34.19
N ALA A 87 -7.09 -47.65 34.73
CA ALA A 87 -7.19 -47.01 36.04
C ALA A 87 -7.81 -48.01 37.03
N ALA A 88 -7.12 -48.29 38.13
CA ALA A 88 -7.54 -49.25 39.14
C ALA A 88 -7.42 -48.66 40.55
N PHE A 89 -8.40 -48.95 41.39
CA PHE A 89 -8.60 -48.35 42.70
C PHE A 89 -8.94 -49.43 43.73
N ALA A 90 -8.33 -49.42 44.91
CA ALA A 90 -8.65 -50.34 46.00
C ALA A 90 -8.61 -49.65 47.36
N GLY A 91 -9.51 -50.03 48.26
CA GLY A 91 -9.51 -49.49 49.62
C GLY A 91 -10.58 -50.13 50.51
N ASN A 92 -10.43 -49.94 51.82
CA ASN A 92 -11.38 -50.44 52.82
C ASN A 92 -12.58 -49.49 52.94
N ILE A 93 -13.79 -50.01 52.77
CA ILE A 93 -15.05 -49.24 52.86
C ILE A 93 -15.87 -49.54 54.12
N ALA A 94 -15.32 -50.30 55.07
CA ALA A 94 -16.03 -50.64 56.29
C ALA A 94 -16.32 -49.38 57.14
N SER A 95 -17.58 -49.21 57.57
CA SER A 95 -18.02 -48.09 58.40
C SER A 95 -17.63 -48.22 59.89
N GLN A 96 -17.30 -49.44 60.34
CA GLN A 96 -16.91 -49.77 61.70
C GLN A 96 -15.41 -50.06 61.80
N GLU A 97 -14.77 -49.50 62.83
CA GLU A 97 -13.34 -49.64 63.09
C GLU A 97 -13.01 -51.08 63.51
N GLY A 98 -12.01 -51.69 62.85
CA GLY A 98 -11.59 -53.07 63.09
C GLY A 98 -12.26 -54.13 62.20
N LYS A 99 -13.24 -53.76 61.35
CA LYS A 99 -13.79 -54.62 60.30
C LYS A 99 -13.16 -54.29 58.96
N GLN A 100 -12.78 -55.31 58.19
CA GLN A 100 -12.21 -55.15 56.85
C GLN A 100 -13.25 -55.48 55.78
N ASP A 101 -13.53 -54.52 54.90
CA ASP A 101 -14.36 -54.70 53.70
C ASP A 101 -13.68 -53.97 52.53
N ILE A 102 -12.69 -54.62 51.92
CA ILE A 102 -11.90 -54.02 50.84
C ILE A 102 -12.54 -54.29 49.49
N LYS A 103 -12.84 -53.22 48.77
CA LYS A 103 -13.35 -53.29 47.39
C LYS A 103 -12.29 -52.85 46.39
N ILE A 104 -12.43 -53.36 45.16
CA ILE A 104 -11.59 -53.03 44.02
C ILE A 104 -12.49 -52.52 42.90
N TRP A 105 -12.07 -51.43 42.27
CA TRP A 105 -12.69 -50.89 41.07
C TRP A 105 -11.64 -50.77 39.97
N SER A 106 -12.04 -51.02 38.73
CA SER A 106 -11.21 -50.68 37.58
C SER A 106 -12.06 -50.22 36.40
N ILE A 107 -11.47 -49.35 35.60
CA ILE A 107 -12.05 -48.88 34.34
C ILE A 107 -10.95 -48.81 33.29
N GLU A 108 -11.25 -49.27 32.08
CA GLU A 108 -10.47 -48.90 30.90
C GLU A 108 -10.89 -47.47 30.52
N PRO A 109 -9.98 -46.48 30.59
CA PRO A 109 -10.31 -45.11 30.28
C PRO A 109 -10.75 -44.98 28.81
N PRO A 110 -11.70 -44.09 28.51
CA PRO A 110 -12.26 -44.01 27.17
C PRO A 110 -11.35 -43.31 26.15
N VAL A 111 -10.29 -42.64 26.61
CA VAL A 111 -9.17 -42.14 25.82
C VAL A 111 -7.85 -42.65 26.41
N PRO A 112 -6.78 -42.83 25.60
CA PRO A 112 -5.49 -43.29 26.10
C PRO A 112 -4.94 -42.44 27.25
N VAL A 113 -4.65 -43.08 28.38
CA VAL A 113 -4.00 -42.42 29.52
C VAL A 113 -2.49 -42.54 29.36
N ASN A 114 -1.78 -41.42 29.48
CA ASN A 114 -0.31 -41.38 29.41
C ASN A 114 0.35 -41.22 30.79
N VAL A 115 -0.44 -41.25 31.86
CA VAL A 115 0.01 -41.07 33.24
C VAL A 115 0.32 -42.42 33.88
N ARG A 116 1.54 -42.57 34.41
CA ARG A 116 1.92 -43.69 35.29
C ARG A 116 1.88 -43.21 36.73
N MET A 117 0.98 -43.74 37.53
CA MET A 117 0.82 -43.30 38.93
C MET A 117 0.51 -44.47 39.85
N TYR A 118 1.14 -44.46 41.03
CA TYR A 118 0.72 -45.20 42.21
C TYR A 118 0.68 -44.21 43.37
N ARG A 119 -0.43 -44.16 44.10
CA ARG A 119 -0.57 -43.31 45.27
C ARG A 119 -1.49 -43.96 46.29
N CYS A 120 -1.06 -43.94 47.55
CA CYS A 120 -1.90 -44.28 48.70
C CYS A 120 -2.25 -42.98 49.44
N ASP A 121 -3.54 -42.70 49.61
CA ASP A 121 -4.01 -41.45 50.21
C ASP A 121 -5.30 -41.69 51.03
N GLN A 122 -5.84 -40.64 51.66
CA GLN A 122 -7.13 -40.69 52.36
C GLN A 122 -8.32 -40.78 51.39
N THR A 123 -8.14 -40.38 50.14
CA THR A 123 -9.15 -40.41 49.08
C THR A 123 -8.55 -40.97 47.80
N PHE A 124 -9.38 -41.47 46.89
CA PHE A 124 -8.90 -41.83 45.56
C PHE A 124 -8.40 -40.60 44.78
N VAL A 125 -7.34 -40.78 44.00
CA VAL A 125 -6.77 -39.73 43.16
C VAL A 125 -7.45 -39.78 41.79
N LEU A 126 -8.40 -38.88 41.55
CA LEU A 126 -9.29 -38.91 40.37
C LEU A 126 -8.93 -37.88 39.29
N GLY A 127 -8.01 -36.95 39.56
CA GLY A 127 -7.64 -35.85 38.66
C GLY A 127 -7.41 -36.24 37.19
N PRO A 128 -6.63 -37.29 36.88
CA PRO A 128 -6.44 -37.72 35.49
C PRO A 128 -7.74 -38.12 34.78
N LEU A 129 -8.73 -38.70 35.48
CA LEU A 129 -10.03 -39.05 34.89
C LEU A 129 -10.96 -37.83 34.78
N GLU A 130 -10.86 -36.87 35.70
CA GLU A 130 -11.65 -35.64 35.69
C GLU A 130 -11.25 -34.70 34.55
N GLU A 131 -9.95 -34.60 34.24
CA GLU A 131 -9.47 -33.84 33.08
C GLU A 131 -10.02 -34.38 31.76
N MET A 132 -10.26 -35.70 31.66
CA MET A 132 -10.83 -36.35 30.48
C MET A 132 -12.33 -36.04 30.29
N MET A 133 -12.98 -35.46 31.29
CA MET A 133 -14.40 -35.07 31.24
C MET A 133 -14.62 -33.64 30.74
N GLN A 134 -13.57 -32.82 30.58
CA GLN A 134 -13.72 -31.44 30.10
C GLN A 134 -14.12 -31.41 28.61
N ILE A 135 -15.17 -30.63 28.30
CA ILE A 135 -15.64 -30.41 26.93
C ILE A 135 -14.56 -29.62 26.19
N ASN A 136 -14.00 -30.19 25.11
CA ASN A 136 -12.98 -29.52 24.30
C ASN A 136 -13.65 -28.45 23.42
N GLU A 137 -13.75 -27.22 23.94
CA GLU A 137 -14.11 -26.06 23.12
C GLU A 137 -13.04 -25.79 22.04
N ILE A 138 -13.49 -25.45 20.82
CA ILE A 138 -12.62 -25.14 19.69
C ILE A 138 -12.68 -23.64 19.38
N TYR A 139 -11.54 -22.97 19.49
CA TYR A 139 -11.38 -21.57 19.06
C TYR A 139 -10.40 -21.48 17.89
N GLY A 140 -10.69 -20.60 16.93
CA GLY A 140 -9.78 -20.24 15.86
C GLY A 140 -8.80 -19.17 16.35
N LEU A 141 -7.53 -19.27 15.97
CA LEU A 141 -6.49 -18.33 16.33
C LEU A 141 -5.86 -17.77 15.05
N ILE A 142 -5.71 -16.45 14.98
CA ILE A 142 -4.95 -15.78 13.92
C ILE A 142 -3.97 -14.83 14.59
N VAL A 143 -2.68 -14.95 14.31
CA VAL A 143 -1.68 -13.94 14.66
C VAL A 143 -1.09 -13.36 13.40
N MET A 144 -0.91 -12.04 13.33
CA MET A 144 -0.47 -11.38 12.10
C MET A 144 0.20 -10.03 12.32
N ASP A 145 1.15 -9.72 11.43
CA ASP A 145 1.64 -8.36 11.20
C ASP A 145 1.74 -8.07 9.69
N ASN A 146 2.57 -7.09 9.30
CA ASN A 146 2.79 -6.80 7.89
C ASN A 146 3.81 -7.72 7.22
N ARG A 147 4.51 -8.57 7.96
CA ARG A 147 5.61 -9.44 7.49
C ARG A 147 5.22 -10.91 7.45
N GLU A 148 4.42 -11.37 8.39
CA GLU A 148 4.04 -12.76 8.55
C GLU A 148 2.71 -12.92 9.28
N SER A 149 2.16 -14.13 9.21
CA SER A 149 0.95 -14.49 9.94
C SER A 149 0.92 -15.99 10.17
N THR A 150 0.36 -16.41 11.30
CA THR A 150 0.13 -17.81 11.63
C THR A 150 -1.34 -18.02 11.99
N ILE A 151 -1.95 -19.07 11.44
CA ILE A 151 -3.31 -19.51 11.74
C ILE A 151 -3.23 -20.82 12.54
N GLY A 152 -4.04 -20.95 13.57
CA GLY A 152 -4.13 -22.15 14.40
C GLY A 152 -5.50 -22.38 15.02
N PHE A 153 -5.62 -23.47 15.75
CA PHE A 153 -6.77 -23.78 16.60
C PHE A 153 -6.34 -23.96 18.05
N LEU A 154 -7.17 -23.51 18.98
CA LEU A 154 -7.14 -23.92 20.38
C LEU A 154 -8.19 -25.02 20.59
N ARG A 155 -7.77 -26.19 21.09
CA ARG A 155 -8.65 -27.30 21.46
C ARG A 155 -8.38 -27.69 22.91
N GLY A 156 -9.26 -27.29 23.82
CA GLY A 156 -9.00 -27.38 25.25
C GLY A 156 -7.74 -26.58 25.63
N LYS A 157 -6.67 -27.27 26.06
CA LYS A 157 -5.37 -26.66 26.41
C LYS A 157 -4.32 -26.73 25.30
N SER A 158 -4.61 -27.39 24.17
CA SER A 158 -3.65 -27.63 23.11
C SER A 158 -3.84 -26.63 21.96
N ILE A 159 -2.73 -25.99 21.54
CA ILE A 159 -2.68 -25.20 20.31
C ILE A 159 -2.21 -26.10 19.17
N GLN A 160 -2.93 -26.05 18.05
CA GLN A 160 -2.57 -26.74 16.82
C GLN A 160 -2.35 -25.69 15.72
N VAL A 161 -1.11 -25.53 15.27
CA VAL A 161 -0.78 -24.66 14.13
C VAL A 161 -1.32 -25.29 12.85
N VAL A 162 -2.01 -24.49 12.04
CA VAL A 162 -2.57 -24.89 10.74
C VAL A 162 -1.65 -24.46 9.61
N ARG A 163 -1.26 -23.17 9.59
CA ARG A 163 -0.47 -22.61 8.50
C ARG A 163 0.24 -21.32 8.86
N ASP A 164 1.47 -21.19 8.36
CA ASP A 164 2.25 -19.95 8.37
C ASP A 164 2.24 -19.27 7.00
N PHE A 165 2.30 -17.94 7.02
CA PHE A 165 2.32 -17.08 5.86
C PHE A 165 3.47 -16.10 5.95
N THR A 166 4.16 -15.90 4.82
CA THR A 166 5.10 -14.81 4.64
C THR A 166 4.50 -13.75 3.70
N SER A 167 4.73 -12.50 4.08
CA SER A 167 4.25 -11.32 3.38
C SER A 167 5.28 -10.80 2.39
N SER A 168 4.80 -10.35 1.24
CA SER A 168 5.60 -9.60 0.26
C SER A 168 5.44 -8.08 0.43
N VAL A 169 4.75 -7.63 1.50
CA VAL A 169 4.50 -6.20 1.74
C VAL A 169 5.82 -5.47 1.97
N PRO A 170 6.17 -4.50 1.11
CA PRO A 170 7.39 -3.72 1.30
C PRO A 170 7.36 -2.95 2.62
N GLY A 171 8.49 -2.92 3.35
CA GLY A 171 8.62 -2.12 4.57
C GLY A 171 8.36 -0.62 4.33
N LYS A 172 8.18 0.17 5.40
CA LYS A 172 8.11 1.64 5.26
C LYS A 172 9.43 2.14 4.67
N VAL A 173 9.44 2.44 3.38
CA VAL A 173 10.62 3.02 2.73
C VAL A 173 10.75 4.46 3.18
N LYS A 174 11.85 4.79 3.87
CA LYS A 174 12.34 6.18 3.95
C LYS A 174 12.67 6.62 2.52
N VAL A 175 12.22 7.81 2.15
CA VAL A 175 12.48 8.50 0.86
C VAL A 175 13.85 8.12 0.27
N GLY A 176 13.92 7.70 -0.99
CA GLY A 176 15.23 7.40 -1.60
C GLY A 176 15.32 6.38 -2.74
N GLY A 177 14.22 6.03 -3.42
CA GLY A 177 14.25 5.01 -4.49
C GLY A 177 14.16 5.54 -5.92
N TRP A 178 13.50 6.68 -6.14
CA TRP A 178 13.12 7.18 -7.47
C TRP A 178 13.66 8.58 -7.70
N CYS A 179 14.97 8.66 -7.77
CA CYS A 179 15.67 9.92 -7.81
C CYS A 179 16.02 10.30 -9.27
N LEU A 180 16.06 11.60 -9.53
CA LEU A 180 16.47 12.22 -10.79
C LEU A 180 17.78 12.98 -10.59
N ASP A 181 18.44 13.32 -11.70
CA ASP A 181 19.62 14.18 -11.65
C ASP A 181 19.29 15.57 -11.05
N PRO A 182 20.10 16.10 -10.10
CA PRO A 182 19.88 17.38 -9.44
C PRO A 182 19.76 18.60 -10.36
N GLU A 183 20.36 18.54 -11.56
CA GLU A 183 20.28 19.60 -12.57
C GLU A 183 19.06 19.45 -13.50
N SER A 184 18.23 18.43 -13.31
CA SER A 184 16.98 18.27 -14.05
C SER A 184 16.07 19.48 -13.81
N LEU A 185 15.66 20.15 -14.88
CA LEU A 185 14.88 21.38 -14.79
C LEU A 185 13.39 21.06 -14.63
N VAL A 186 12.74 21.69 -13.66
CA VAL A 186 11.29 21.58 -13.43
C VAL A 186 10.60 22.92 -13.69
N TYR A 187 9.31 22.86 -14.04
CA TYR A 187 8.45 24.04 -14.14
C TYR A 187 7.81 24.32 -12.79
N LEU A 188 7.94 25.55 -12.33
CA LEU A 188 7.15 26.05 -11.20
C LEU A 188 5.85 26.70 -11.70
N ASP A 189 4.85 26.74 -10.84
CA ASP A 189 3.55 27.38 -11.11
C ASP A 189 3.65 28.88 -11.38
N ASP A 190 4.68 29.52 -10.83
CA ASP A 190 5.02 30.93 -11.09
C ASP A 190 5.78 31.15 -12.41
N GLY A 191 5.92 30.11 -13.24
CA GLY A 191 6.54 30.20 -14.56
C GLY A 191 8.07 30.10 -14.57
N ARG A 192 8.72 30.01 -13.40
CA ARG A 192 10.17 29.77 -13.32
C ARG A 192 10.54 28.35 -13.76
N ILE A 193 11.73 28.23 -14.33
CA ILE A 193 12.34 26.97 -14.75
C ILE A 193 13.65 26.80 -13.98
N VAL A 194 13.63 25.94 -12.96
CA VAL A 194 14.73 25.81 -12.00
C VAL A 194 15.24 24.37 -11.93
N PRO A 195 16.52 24.15 -11.60
CA PRO A 195 17.03 22.83 -11.22
C PRO A 195 16.20 22.24 -10.08
N ILE A 196 15.92 20.95 -10.13
CA ILE A 196 15.13 20.24 -9.12
C ILE A 196 15.75 20.33 -7.72
N LYS A 197 17.08 20.49 -7.62
CA LYS A 197 17.79 20.72 -6.35
C LYS A 197 17.44 22.04 -5.65
N GLU A 198 16.93 23.02 -6.38
CA GLU A 198 16.53 24.34 -5.85
C GLU A 198 15.06 24.35 -5.38
N VAL A 199 14.34 23.23 -5.56
CA VAL A 199 12.93 23.10 -5.21
C VAL A 199 12.78 22.82 -3.71
N SER A 200 11.93 23.61 -3.06
CA SER A 200 11.61 23.55 -1.64
C SER A 200 10.13 23.24 -1.39
N LYS A 201 9.75 22.97 -0.12
CA LYS A 201 8.37 22.65 0.29
C LYS A 201 7.34 23.75 0.01
N ASN A 202 7.80 24.98 -0.22
CA ASN A 202 6.92 26.11 -0.53
C ASN A 202 6.66 26.25 -2.03
N ASN A 203 7.41 25.51 -2.86
CA ASN A 203 7.23 25.55 -4.29
C ASN A 203 6.11 24.63 -4.74
N ILE A 204 5.51 24.99 -5.86
CA ILE A 204 4.49 24.21 -6.54
C ILE A 204 5.03 23.93 -7.94
N VAL A 205 5.06 22.65 -8.32
CA VAL A 205 5.60 22.21 -9.61
C VAL A 205 4.47 21.85 -10.57
N SER A 206 4.66 22.09 -11.86
CA SER A 206 3.69 21.69 -12.88
C SER A 206 3.76 20.19 -13.15
N GLY A 207 2.60 19.56 -13.24
CA GLY A 207 2.36 18.18 -13.61
C GLY A 207 1.12 18.07 -14.51
N PHE A 208 0.54 16.88 -14.55
CA PHE A 208 -0.58 16.54 -15.41
C PHE A 208 -1.64 15.73 -14.67
N ASN A 209 -2.90 16.14 -14.81
CA ASN A 209 -4.04 15.37 -14.33
C ASN A 209 -4.67 14.58 -15.49
N PHE A 210 -4.59 13.26 -15.40
CA PHE A 210 -5.16 12.35 -16.40
C PHE A 210 -6.69 12.32 -16.42
N GLU A 211 -7.38 12.74 -15.35
CA GLU A 211 -8.85 12.68 -15.25
C GLU A 211 -9.52 13.81 -16.03
N ASN A 212 -9.04 15.05 -15.85
CA ASN A 212 -9.55 16.21 -16.57
C ASN A 212 -8.69 16.60 -17.78
N THR A 213 -7.61 15.87 -18.04
CA THR A 213 -6.67 16.08 -19.15
C THR A 213 -6.03 17.47 -19.16
N LEU A 214 -5.86 18.10 -17.98
CA LEU A 214 -5.24 19.42 -17.85
C LEU A 214 -3.86 19.31 -17.18
N ILE A 215 -2.98 20.23 -17.59
CA ILE A 215 -1.74 20.50 -16.85
C ILE A 215 -2.16 21.12 -15.52
N ASN A 216 -1.73 20.51 -14.41
CA ASN A 216 -2.10 20.93 -13.07
C ASN A 216 -0.87 21.18 -12.21
N ASN A 217 -1.05 21.93 -11.13
CA ASN A 217 0.03 22.31 -10.24
C ASN A 217 0.00 21.45 -8.97
N SER A 218 1.17 20.95 -8.55
CA SER A 218 1.34 20.03 -7.44
C SER A 218 2.28 20.62 -6.40
N LYS A 219 1.80 20.82 -5.17
CA LYS A 219 2.63 21.34 -4.07
C LYS A 219 3.72 20.36 -3.68
N VAL A 220 4.93 20.84 -3.45
CA VAL A 220 6.06 20.02 -2.98
C VAL A 220 5.94 19.79 -1.47
N LEU A 221 6.06 18.55 -1.03
CA LEU A 221 5.95 18.12 0.36
C LEU A 221 7.33 17.97 1.02
N GLY A 222 8.36 17.66 0.22
CA GLY A 222 9.73 17.49 0.69
C GLY A 222 10.67 17.05 -0.42
N SER A 223 11.95 17.02 -0.11
CA SER A 223 13.00 16.52 -1.00
C SER A 223 14.05 15.74 -0.21
N SER A 224 14.76 14.83 -0.88
CA SER A 224 15.87 14.07 -0.31
C SER A 224 16.92 13.79 -1.37
N ILE A 225 18.20 13.86 -0.99
CA ILE A 225 19.33 13.52 -1.86
C ILE A 225 19.88 12.16 -1.43
N THR A 226 20.17 11.32 -2.41
CA THR A 226 20.73 9.98 -2.21
C THR A 226 21.80 9.70 -3.24
N LYS A 227 22.78 8.88 -2.87
CA LYS A 227 23.86 8.48 -3.78
C LYS A 227 23.59 7.11 -4.39
N HIS A 228 23.77 6.99 -5.69
CA HIS A 228 23.57 5.77 -6.46
C HIS A 228 24.83 5.42 -7.23
N LYS A 229 25.28 4.16 -7.13
CA LYS A 229 26.45 3.65 -7.88
C LYS A 229 26.19 3.47 -9.38
N LYS A 230 24.92 3.39 -9.76
CA LYS A 230 24.47 3.09 -11.12
C LYS A 230 23.21 3.88 -11.41
N ILE A 231 23.25 4.69 -12.46
CA ILE A 231 22.12 5.49 -12.94
C ILE A 231 21.84 5.19 -14.42
N LEU A 232 20.64 5.49 -14.87
CA LEU A 232 20.20 5.33 -16.25
C LEU A 232 20.00 6.71 -16.89
N LYS A 233 20.74 6.95 -17.97
CA LYS A 233 20.57 8.09 -18.87
C LYS A 233 19.66 7.70 -20.03
N ILE A 234 18.48 8.31 -20.06
CA ILE A 234 17.45 8.05 -21.07
C ILE A 234 17.47 9.18 -22.08
N ILE A 235 17.59 8.83 -23.35
CA ILE A 235 17.69 9.75 -24.48
C ILE A 235 16.57 9.45 -25.48
N THR A 236 15.76 10.45 -25.82
CA THR A 236 14.65 10.32 -26.77
C THR A 236 15.11 10.60 -28.21
N GLY A 237 14.28 10.21 -29.18
CA GLY A 237 14.54 10.39 -30.61
C GLY A 237 14.27 11.81 -31.07
N TYR A 238 13.00 12.09 -31.44
CA TYR A 238 12.53 13.41 -31.85
C TYR A 238 11.26 13.77 -31.05
N PRO A 239 11.23 14.90 -30.32
CA PRO A 239 12.39 15.75 -30.05
C PRO A 239 13.43 14.99 -29.23
N ARG A 240 14.70 15.34 -29.42
CA ARG A 240 15.78 14.74 -28.63
C ARG A 240 15.83 15.41 -27.26
N LEU A 241 15.60 14.65 -26.20
CA LEU A 241 15.66 15.05 -24.80
C LEU A 241 16.58 14.10 -24.04
N GLU A 242 17.06 14.53 -22.88
CA GLU A 242 17.89 13.72 -21.99
C GLU A 242 17.38 13.86 -20.55
N ILE A 243 17.24 12.73 -19.86
CA ILE A 243 16.93 12.66 -18.44
C ILE A 243 17.71 11.53 -17.78
N ASP A 244 18.33 11.84 -16.65
CA ASP A 244 19.17 10.93 -15.90
C ASP A 244 18.43 10.57 -14.60
N SER A 245 18.38 9.28 -14.27
CA SER A 245 17.52 8.77 -13.20
C SER A 245 18.07 7.51 -12.56
N SER A 246 17.64 7.23 -11.32
CA SER A 246 17.87 5.92 -10.68
C SER A 246 17.16 4.81 -11.45
N SER A 247 17.68 3.57 -11.38
CA SER A 247 17.10 2.43 -12.12
C SER A 247 15.63 2.17 -11.80
N ASN A 248 15.22 2.46 -10.56
CA ASN A 248 13.84 2.26 -10.14
C ASN A 248 12.93 3.43 -10.53
N HIS A 249 13.46 4.63 -10.89
CA HIS A 249 12.67 5.83 -11.20
C HIS A 249 11.51 5.53 -12.16
N THR A 250 10.29 5.95 -11.86
CA THR A 250 9.09 5.52 -12.61
C THR A 250 8.63 6.63 -13.54
N PHE A 251 8.39 6.24 -14.79
CA PHE A 251 7.92 7.10 -15.85
C PHE A 251 6.50 6.71 -16.26
N PHE A 252 5.70 7.71 -16.67
CA PHE A 252 4.49 7.43 -17.43
C PHE A 252 4.90 7.15 -18.87
N VAL A 253 4.61 5.93 -19.31
CA VAL A 253 4.86 5.50 -20.67
C VAL A 253 3.57 5.34 -21.42
N TRP A 254 3.59 5.76 -22.67
CA TRP A 254 2.57 5.43 -23.63
C TRP A 254 3.01 4.19 -24.42
N ASN A 255 2.16 3.17 -24.47
CA ASN A 255 2.37 1.95 -25.24
C ASN A 255 1.03 1.45 -25.81
N LYS A 256 0.97 1.29 -27.14
CA LYS A 256 -0.18 0.72 -27.88
C LYS A 256 -1.55 1.34 -27.51
N GLY A 257 -1.59 2.66 -27.26
CA GLY A 257 -2.83 3.39 -26.97
C GLY A 257 -3.25 3.38 -25.51
N LYS A 258 -2.40 2.90 -24.60
CA LYS A 258 -2.62 3.00 -23.15
C LYS A 258 -1.44 3.70 -22.49
N ILE A 259 -1.74 4.47 -21.46
CA ILE A 259 -0.73 5.04 -20.56
C ILE A 259 -0.57 4.08 -19.39
N SER A 260 0.66 3.70 -19.10
CA SER A 260 1.03 2.82 -17.99
C SER A 260 2.27 3.36 -17.29
N GLU A 261 2.54 2.89 -16.08
CA GLU A 261 3.75 3.23 -15.34
C GLU A 261 4.82 2.16 -15.56
N LYS A 262 6.07 2.56 -15.79
CA LYS A 262 7.22 1.66 -15.86
C LYS A 262 8.43 2.26 -15.17
N THR A 263 9.22 1.43 -14.49
CA THR A 263 10.51 1.86 -13.94
C THR A 263 11.53 2.08 -15.06
N ALA A 264 12.56 2.88 -14.80
CA ALA A 264 13.60 3.21 -15.76
C ALA A 264 14.30 1.95 -16.31
N SER A 265 14.46 0.92 -15.47
CA SER A 265 14.99 -0.39 -15.86
C SER A 265 14.05 -1.23 -16.74
N GLU A 266 12.74 -1.01 -16.66
CA GLU A 266 11.73 -1.75 -17.45
C GLU A 266 11.42 -1.09 -18.80
N LEU A 267 11.94 0.13 -19.03
CA LEU A 267 11.71 0.87 -20.27
C LEU A 267 12.29 0.11 -21.47
N LYS A 268 11.45 -0.07 -22.49
CA LYS A 268 11.84 -0.73 -23.74
C LYS A 268 11.98 0.27 -24.87
N ILE A 269 13.15 0.25 -25.51
CA ILE A 269 13.42 1.03 -26.73
C ILE A 269 12.45 0.59 -27.82
N ASP A 270 11.99 1.53 -28.64
CA ASP A 270 11.06 1.35 -29.75
C ASP A 270 9.62 0.91 -29.41
N GLU A 271 9.37 0.37 -28.22
CA GLU A 271 8.03 0.01 -27.72
C GLU A 271 7.41 1.08 -26.82
N ASP A 272 8.21 1.62 -25.90
CA ASP A 272 7.75 2.60 -24.91
C ASP A 272 8.05 4.03 -25.37
N PHE A 273 7.07 4.90 -25.17
CA PHE A 273 7.16 6.32 -25.45
C PHE A 273 6.99 7.09 -24.15
N LEU A 274 7.90 7.99 -23.83
CA LEU A 274 7.72 8.90 -22.71
C LEU A 274 6.68 9.96 -23.09
N LEU A 275 6.14 10.67 -22.10
CA LEU A 275 5.17 11.73 -22.33
C LEU A 275 5.79 13.10 -22.08
N MET A 276 5.52 14.05 -22.98
CA MET A 276 5.99 15.43 -22.91
C MET A 276 4.80 16.38 -23.12
N PRO A 277 4.75 17.54 -22.45
CA PRO A 277 3.71 18.54 -22.73
C PRO A 277 3.99 19.24 -24.05
N GLU A 278 2.93 19.43 -24.84
CA GLU A 278 2.98 20.17 -26.10
C GLU A 278 3.14 21.68 -25.87
N LYS A 279 2.52 22.17 -24.78
CA LYS A 279 2.55 23.57 -24.35
C LYS A 279 2.57 23.63 -22.82
N ILE A 280 3.19 24.67 -22.27
CA ILE A 280 3.08 25.02 -20.83
C ILE A 280 2.43 26.40 -20.74
N ASP A 281 1.21 26.47 -20.22
CA ASP A 281 0.50 27.74 -20.12
C ASP A 281 0.90 28.51 -18.85
N PHE A 282 1.31 29.77 -19.04
CA PHE A 282 1.53 30.73 -17.98
C PHE A 282 1.35 32.15 -18.52
N ASN A 283 0.53 32.96 -17.86
CA ASN A 283 0.17 34.30 -18.33
C ASN A 283 1.21 35.36 -17.96
N GLY A 284 1.95 35.15 -16.87
CA GLY A 284 2.97 36.07 -16.36
C GLY A 284 2.44 37.42 -15.92
N GLU A 285 3.35 38.20 -15.33
CA GLU A 285 3.02 39.46 -14.69
C GLU A 285 3.96 40.58 -15.15
N LEU A 286 3.50 41.83 -14.98
CA LEU A 286 4.34 43.00 -15.24
C LEU A 286 5.48 43.08 -14.21
N GLN A 287 6.72 43.10 -14.68
CA GLN A 287 7.88 43.19 -13.81
C GLN A 287 8.36 44.63 -13.64
N ARG A 288 8.43 45.10 -12.39
CA ARG A 288 9.01 46.39 -12.04
C ARG A 288 10.53 46.29 -11.86
N LEU A 289 11.21 47.35 -12.26
CA LEU A 289 12.66 47.49 -12.18
C LEU A 289 12.98 48.60 -11.20
N ASN A 290 13.58 48.23 -10.06
CA ASN A 290 13.88 49.13 -8.97
C ASN A 290 15.38 49.31 -8.88
N TYR A 291 15.86 50.50 -9.23
CA TYR A 291 17.28 50.84 -9.11
C TYR A 291 17.43 52.34 -8.86
N LYS A 292 18.11 52.70 -7.78
CA LYS A 292 18.45 54.09 -7.46
C LYS A 292 19.76 54.44 -8.18
N GLY A 293 19.64 54.95 -9.41
CA GLY A 293 20.77 55.46 -10.19
C GLY A 293 21.06 56.94 -9.93
N ASP A 294 21.98 57.51 -10.71
CA ASP A 294 22.07 58.98 -10.83
C ASP A 294 20.85 59.55 -11.59
N ASN A 295 20.49 60.80 -11.32
CA ASN A 295 19.37 61.50 -11.98
C ASN A 295 19.64 61.85 -13.47
N SER A 296 20.84 61.55 -13.98
CA SER A 296 21.28 62.02 -15.30
C SER A 296 20.95 61.06 -16.44
N THR A 297 20.55 59.82 -16.14
CA THR A 297 20.31 58.77 -17.13
C THR A 297 18.87 58.26 -17.07
N LYS A 298 18.18 58.20 -18.21
CA LYS A 298 16.86 57.57 -18.31
C LYS A 298 17.03 56.05 -18.11
N LEU A 299 16.47 55.54 -17.02
CA LEU A 299 16.46 54.11 -16.71
C LEU A 299 15.02 53.58 -16.76
N PRO A 300 14.79 52.40 -17.35
CA PRO A 300 13.47 51.82 -17.41
C PRO A 300 13.02 51.36 -16.02
N VAL A 301 11.77 51.68 -15.67
CA VAL A 301 11.12 51.29 -14.40
C VAL A 301 10.28 50.01 -14.53
N ILE A 302 10.05 49.57 -15.76
CA ILE A 302 9.33 48.34 -16.10
C ILE A 302 10.14 47.54 -17.11
N LEU A 303 9.99 46.22 -17.07
CA LEU A 303 10.57 45.33 -18.07
C LEU A 303 9.69 45.33 -19.33
N THR A 304 10.09 46.14 -20.31
CA THR A 304 9.42 46.20 -21.61
C THR A 304 9.93 45.12 -22.55
N GLU A 305 9.20 44.88 -23.64
CA GLU A 305 9.62 44.02 -24.76
C GLU A 305 10.99 44.44 -25.32
N ASP A 306 11.20 45.74 -25.53
CA ASP A 306 12.47 46.28 -26.02
C ASP A 306 13.64 45.96 -25.09
N LEU A 307 13.46 46.18 -23.79
CA LEU A 307 14.49 45.88 -22.80
C LEU A 307 14.74 44.37 -22.71
N ALA A 308 13.69 43.55 -22.76
CA ALA A 308 13.82 42.11 -22.75
C ALA A 308 14.60 41.60 -23.97
N ARG A 309 14.31 42.14 -25.16
CA ARG A 309 15.05 41.83 -26.40
C ARG A 309 16.52 42.23 -26.30
N PHE A 310 16.80 43.42 -25.78
CA PHE A 310 18.17 43.86 -25.51
C PHE A 310 18.90 42.92 -24.54
N VAL A 311 18.26 42.48 -23.45
CA VAL A 311 18.83 41.53 -22.49
C VAL A 311 19.06 40.15 -23.12
N GLY A 312 18.17 39.68 -23.99
CA GLY A 312 18.33 38.45 -24.75
C GLY A 312 19.55 38.50 -25.67
N TYR A 313 19.70 39.58 -26.44
CA TYR A 313 20.87 39.78 -27.30
C TYR A 313 22.15 39.91 -26.48
N MET A 314 22.08 40.60 -25.33
CA MET A 314 23.19 40.70 -24.38
C MET A 314 23.67 39.33 -23.89
N ILE A 315 22.76 38.38 -23.65
CA ILE A 315 23.08 37.01 -23.23
C ILE A 315 23.82 36.23 -24.33
N GLY A 316 23.44 36.41 -25.60
CA GLY A 316 24.11 35.80 -26.74
C GLY A 316 25.48 36.43 -26.99
N ASP A 317 25.48 37.65 -27.55
CA ASP A 317 26.67 38.30 -28.10
C ASP A 317 27.04 39.63 -27.41
N GLY A 318 26.59 39.84 -26.16
CA GLY A 318 26.88 41.04 -25.38
C GLY A 318 27.89 40.87 -24.26
N SER A 319 28.69 41.91 -24.03
CA SER A 319 29.74 41.93 -22.99
C SER A 319 29.74 43.22 -22.17
N TYR A 320 30.35 43.14 -20.98
CA TYR A 320 30.62 44.30 -20.12
C TYR A 320 32.13 44.57 -20.11
N ASP A 321 32.53 45.83 -20.24
CA ASP A 321 33.92 46.27 -20.05
C ASP A 321 34.06 46.99 -18.70
N LYS A 322 34.73 46.33 -17.73
CA LYS A 322 35.15 46.86 -16.41
C LYS A 322 34.13 47.84 -15.77
N ASP A 323 32.86 47.44 -15.74
CA ASP A 323 31.71 48.20 -15.20
C ASP A 323 31.38 49.56 -15.85
N ASN A 324 32.07 49.94 -16.92
CA ASN A 324 31.93 51.26 -17.53
C ASN A 324 31.14 51.26 -18.83
N ARG A 325 31.15 50.14 -19.57
CA ARG A 325 30.57 50.05 -20.90
C ARG A 325 29.86 48.73 -21.16
N ILE A 326 28.75 48.79 -21.87
CA ILE A 326 28.14 47.64 -22.56
C ILE A 326 28.63 47.65 -24.02
N GLU A 327 29.02 46.49 -24.52
CA GLU A 327 29.48 46.28 -25.90
C GLU A 327 28.69 45.13 -26.54
N LEU A 328 28.04 45.42 -27.67
CA LEU A 328 27.39 44.44 -28.55
C LEU A 328 28.14 44.37 -29.87
N VAL A 329 28.23 43.17 -30.42
CA VAL A 329 28.85 42.90 -31.72
C VAL A 329 27.84 42.21 -32.64
N GLU A 330 27.87 42.56 -33.93
CA GLU A 330 27.01 41.97 -34.96
C GLU A 330 27.68 42.09 -36.33
N GLN A 331 27.60 41.05 -37.15
CA GLN A 331 28.20 41.05 -38.48
C GLN A 331 27.31 41.76 -39.52
N ARG A 332 25.99 41.72 -39.35
CA ARG A 332 25.03 42.31 -40.29
C ARG A 332 24.69 43.76 -39.92
N GLU A 333 24.78 44.67 -40.89
CA GLU A 333 24.54 46.10 -40.62
C GLU A 333 23.10 46.39 -40.21
N ASP A 334 22.11 45.79 -40.89
CA ASP A 334 20.67 45.97 -40.61
C ASP A 334 20.33 45.60 -39.16
N VAL A 335 20.83 44.45 -38.69
CA VAL A 335 20.66 44.00 -37.31
C VAL A 335 21.41 44.92 -36.34
N ALA A 336 22.64 45.32 -36.66
CA ALA A 336 23.41 46.22 -35.81
C ALA A 336 22.73 47.59 -35.66
N ARG A 337 22.18 48.16 -36.74
CA ARG A 337 21.41 49.41 -36.75
C ARG A 337 20.12 49.30 -35.94
N TYR A 338 19.45 48.15 -36.01
CA TYR A 338 18.30 47.87 -35.17
C TYR A 338 18.67 47.93 -33.68
N TYR A 339 19.74 47.25 -33.27
CA TYR A 339 20.18 47.25 -31.87
C TYR A 339 20.79 48.58 -31.41
N GLU A 340 21.37 49.37 -32.32
CA GLU A 340 21.78 50.77 -32.07
C GLU A 340 20.55 51.61 -31.65
N SER A 341 19.49 51.54 -32.47
CA SER A 341 18.25 52.29 -32.26
C SER A 341 17.49 51.80 -31.02
N LEU A 342 17.40 50.47 -30.83
CA LEU A 342 16.80 49.85 -29.65
C LEU A 342 17.47 50.33 -28.36
N THR A 343 18.82 50.32 -28.34
CA THR A 343 19.60 50.77 -27.17
C THR A 343 19.33 52.24 -26.86
N TYR A 344 19.25 53.10 -27.89
CA TYR A 344 18.90 54.51 -27.72
C TYR A 344 17.48 54.68 -27.17
N ASN A 345 16.50 53.94 -27.68
CA ASN A 345 15.10 54.05 -27.26
C ASN A 345 14.90 53.66 -25.79
N ILE A 346 15.59 52.60 -25.34
CA ILE A 346 15.50 52.12 -23.95
C ILE A 346 16.11 53.14 -22.98
N PHE A 347 17.33 53.60 -23.26
CA PHE A 347 18.13 54.34 -22.27
C PHE A 347 18.22 55.86 -22.52
N GLY A 348 17.69 56.35 -23.64
CA GLY A 348 17.80 57.75 -24.07
C GLY A 348 19.22 58.23 -24.36
N LYS A 349 20.22 57.33 -24.33
CA LYS A 349 21.63 57.63 -24.54
C LYS A 349 22.11 56.98 -25.82
N LYS A 350 22.60 57.79 -26.76
CA LYS A 350 23.05 57.32 -28.07
C LYS A 350 24.31 56.45 -27.90
N PRO A 351 24.30 55.17 -28.29
CA PRO A 351 25.51 54.36 -28.30
C PRO A 351 26.44 54.82 -29.42
N SER A 352 27.75 54.63 -29.26
CA SER A 352 28.68 54.78 -30.37
C SER A 352 28.58 53.55 -31.28
N PHE A 353 28.50 53.78 -32.59
CA PHE A 353 28.39 52.75 -33.61
C PHE A 353 29.57 52.85 -34.57
N ARG A 354 30.27 51.72 -34.81
CA ARG A 354 31.37 51.68 -35.79
C ARG A 354 31.56 50.29 -36.38
N TYR A 355 32.07 50.22 -37.59
CA TYR A 355 32.50 48.97 -38.21
C TYR A 355 33.98 48.70 -37.90
N ARG A 356 34.31 47.47 -37.52
CA ARG A 356 35.68 46.98 -37.25
C ARG A 356 36.18 46.19 -38.44
N ASN A 357 36.93 46.85 -39.33
CA ASN A 357 37.52 46.22 -40.53
C ASN A 357 38.38 44.99 -40.19
N ASP A 358 39.12 45.04 -39.08
CA ASP A 358 40.03 43.99 -38.63
C ASP A 358 39.32 42.73 -38.11
N LYS A 359 38.05 42.86 -37.68
CA LYS A 359 37.27 41.78 -37.08
C LYS A 359 35.99 41.44 -37.84
N HIS A 360 35.70 42.19 -38.90
CA HIS A 360 34.53 42.03 -39.77
C HIS A 360 33.19 42.04 -39.02
N TYR A 361 32.99 43.02 -38.12
CA TYR A 361 31.71 43.22 -37.44
C TYR A 361 31.44 44.71 -37.13
N TYR A 362 30.17 45.03 -36.95
CA TYR A 362 29.68 46.27 -36.36
C TYR A 362 29.68 46.19 -34.84
N GLU A 363 30.04 47.29 -34.22
CA GLU A 363 30.24 47.40 -32.79
C GLU A 363 29.37 48.53 -32.23
N ILE A 364 28.52 48.18 -31.27
CA ILE A 364 27.60 49.08 -30.59
C ILE A 364 28.07 49.22 -29.14
N ARG A 365 28.41 50.43 -28.74
CA ARG A 365 29.08 50.70 -27.46
C ARG A 365 28.32 51.74 -26.66
N LEU A 366 27.84 51.34 -25.49
CA LEU A 366 27.12 52.20 -24.56
C LEU A 366 27.98 52.50 -23.33
N ASN A 367 28.56 53.70 -23.31
CA ASN A 367 29.42 54.16 -22.22
C ASN A 367 28.57 54.77 -21.08
N SER A 368 28.20 53.97 -20.08
CA SER A 368 27.52 54.47 -18.89
C SER A 368 27.65 53.48 -17.73
N ARG A 369 28.35 53.88 -16.67
CA ARG A 369 28.43 53.11 -15.42
C ARG A 369 27.05 52.87 -14.82
N ASN A 370 26.19 53.89 -14.86
CA ASN A 370 24.86 53.83 -14.29
C ASN A 370 24.01 52.75 -14.98
N ILE A 371 24.06 52.68 -16.32
CA ILE A 371 23.35 51.65 -17.10
C ILE A 371 23.94 50.26 -16.88
N VAL A 372 25.27 50.13 -16.87
CA VAL A 372 25.92 48.82 -16.63
C VAL A 372 25.51 48.27 -15.26
N ARG A 373 25.58 49.11 -14.21
CA ARG A 373 25.17 48.73 -12.85
C ARG A 373 23.68 48.42 -12.78
N PHE A 374 22.85 49.20 -13.47
CA PHE A 374 21.42 48.92 -13.59
C PHE A 374 21.18 47.52 -14.17
N VAL A 375 21.74 47.20 -15.34
CA VAL A 375 21.52 45.90 -15.99
C VAL A 375 22.04 44.75 -15.12
N LYS A 376 23.25 44.89 -14.53
CA LYS A 376 23.80 43.88 -13.61
C LYS A 376 22.95 43.68 -12.36
N ASN A 377 22.36 44.75 -11.81
CA ASN A 377 21.51 44.67 -10.64
C ASN A 377 20.13 44.08 -10.95
N GLN A 378 19.54 44.42 -12.10
CA GLN A 378 18.23 43.93 -12.49
C GLN A 378 18.24 42.51 -13.06
N PHE A 379 19.36 42.09 -13.66
CA PHE A 379 19.55 40.79 -14.31
C PHE A 379 20.88 40.15 -13.86
N PRO A 380 21.04 39.83 -12.56
CA PRO A 380 22.27 39.25 -12.02
C PRO A 380 22.61 37.86 -12.60
N GLU A 381 21.64 37.19 -13.22
CA GLU A 381 21.81 35.93 -13.94
C GLU A 381 22.61 36.10 -15.24
N LYS A 382 22.72 37.32 -15.78
CA LYS A 382 23.65 37.63 -16.87
C LYS A 382 25.08 37.74 -16.32
N LYS A 383 25.80 36.62 -16.37
CA LYS A 383 27.20 36.48 -15.95
C LYS A 383 28.09 36.35 -17.19
N TYR A 384 28.96 35.33 -17.17
CA TYR A 384 29.81 34.95 -18.30
C TYR A 384 29.08 33.98 -19.23
N CYS A 385 29.61 33.75 -20.43
CA CYS A 385 29.00 32.88 -21.44
C CYS A 385 28.57 31.51 -20.85
N GLU A 386 29.43 30.86 -20.07
CA GLU A 386 29.20 29.50 -19.54
C GLU A 386 28.35 29.43 -18.27
N THR A 387 28.09 30.56 -17.61
CA THR A 387 27.41 30.60 -16.29
C THR A 387 26.14 31.45 -16.30
N SER A 388 25.82 32.10 -17.41
CA SER A 388 24.59 32.87 -17.55
C SER A 388 23.36 31.96 -17.55
N LEU A 389 22.25 32.44 -17.02
CA LEU A 389 20.95 31.76 -17.04
C LEU A 389 19.89 32.70 -17.60
N VAL A 390 18.71 32.17 -17.94
CA VAL A 390 17.56 33.02 -18.26
C VAL A 390 17.20 33.81 -17.00
N PRO A 391 17.13 35.15 -17.03
CA PRO A 391 16.83 35.92 -15.84
C PRO A 391 15.45 35.60 -15.27
N THR A 392 15.34 35.53 -13.95
CA THR A 392 14.09 35.18 -13.25
C THR A 392 12.96 36.13 -13.63
N LYS A 393 13.24 37.44 -13.69
CA LYS A 393 12.25 38.44 -14.12
C LYS A 393 11.69 38.16 -15.52
N ILE A 394 12.51 37.62 -16.43
CA ILE A 394 12.02 37.26 -17.77
C ILE A 394 11.04 36.09 -17.65
N MET A 395 11.37 35.03 -16.92
CA MET A 395 10.48 33.87 -16.74
C MET A 395 9.11 34.24 -16.14
N LEU A 396 9.11 35.15 -15.16
CA LEU A 396 7.90 35.65 -14.49
C LEU A 396 7.08 36.60 -15.37
N SER A 397 7.64 37.10 -16.48
CA SER A 397 6.99 38.10 -17.32
C SER A 397 5.90 37.50 -18.22
N LYS A 398 5.04 38.40 -18.72
CA LYS A 398 4.07 38.08 -19.77
C LYS A 398 4.74 37.53 -21.03
N ASN A 399 3.96 36.79 -21.82
CA ASN A 399 4.46 36.08 -23.00
C ASN A 399 5.07 37.01 -24.06
N GLU A 400 4.62 38.26 -24.20
CA GLU A 400 5.18 39.22 -25.16
C GLU A 400 6.62 39.61 -24.80
N VAL A 401 6.88 39.81 -23.49
CA VAL A 401 8.21 40.11 -22.95
C VAL A 401 9.13 38.90 -23.09
N VAL A 402 8.64 37.70 -22.77
CA VAL A 402 9.40 36.45 -22.92
C VAL A 402 9.74 36.19 -24.40
N ALA A 403 8.78 36.38 -25.30
CA ALA A 403 8.98 36.22 -26.74
C ALA A 403 10.03 37.21 -27.27
N SER A 404 9.97 38.47 -26.83
CA SER A 404 10.95 39.49 -27.19
C SER A 404 12.35 39.16 -26.68
N PHE A 405 12.48 38.64 -25.46
CA PHE A 405 13.75 38.12 -24.95
C PHE A 405 14.32 36.98 -25.80
N LEU A 406 13.48 35.99 -26.13
CA LEU A 406 13.89 34.88 -27.00
C LEU A 406 14.31 35.39 -28.37
N LYS A 407 13.60 36.37 -28.93
CA LYS A 407 13.97 37.03 -30.19
C LYS A 407 15.37 37.63 -30.12
N GLY A 408 15.72 38.26 -29.00
CA GLY A 408 17.07 38.77 -28.75
C GLY A 408 18.15 37.68 -28.79
N ILE A 409 17.92 36.54 -28.13
CA ILE A 409 18.85 35.40 -28.18
C ILE A 409 18.99 34.85 -29.60
N TYR A 410 17.87 34.69 -30.31
CA TYR A 410 17.86 34.14 -31.67
C TYR A 410 18.45 35.11 -32.70
N ASP A 411 18.34 36.42 -32.51
CA ASP A 411 19.02 37.39 -33.37
C ASP A 411 20.54 37.20 -33.30
N ALA A 412 21.10 37.09 -32.09
CA ALA A 412 22.53 36.89 -31.83
C ALA A 412 23.02 35.50 -32.28
N GLU A 413 22.45 34.43 -31.71
CA GLU A 413 23.05 33.10 -31.78
C GLU A 413 22.49 32.22 -32.91
N ALA A 414 21.35 32.59 -33.50
CA ALA A 414 20.66 31.66 -34.39
C ALA A 414 21.28 31.62 -35.79
N TYR A 415 21.30 30.41 -36.33
CA TYR A 415 21.68 30.11 -37.69
C TYR A 415 20.51 29.41 -38.37
N PRO A 416 19.81 30.05 -39.34
CA PRO A 416 18.85 29.33 -40.16
C PRO A 416 19.60 28.48 -41.18
N VAL A 417 19.40 27.16 -41.11
CA VAL A 417 19.92 26.19 -42.08
C VAL A 417 18.77 25.74 -42.98
N LYS A 418 19.11 25.05 -44.08
CA LYS A 418 18.18 24.52 -45.08
C LYS A 418 16.95 23.81 -44.51
N ASP A 419 17.08 23.12 -43.36
CA ASP A 419 16.04 22.24 -42.81
C ASP A 419 15.68 22.51 -41.33
N GLU A 420 16.27 23.52 -40.68
CA GLU A 420 16.02 23.79 -39.25
C GLU A 420 16.28 25.24 -38.84
N VAL A 421 15.63 25.66 -37.75
CA VAL A 421 15.99 26.86 -36.98
C VAL A 421 16.66 26.42 -35.69
N GLY A 422 17.87 26.90 -35.43
CA GLY A 422 18.59 26.54 -34.21
C GLY A 422 19.54 27.59 -33.69
N ILE A 423 19.94 27.42 -32.43
CA ILE A 423 20.99 28.18 -31.74
C ILE A 423 22.07 27.22 -31.24
N ALA A 424 23.33 27.67 -31.12
CA ALA A 424 24.45 26.83 -30.72
C ALA A 424 25.39 27.51 -29.72
N MET A 425 25.18 27.25 -28.43
CA MET A 425 25.90 27.93 -27.34
C MET A 425 26.73 26.95 -26.51
N LYS A 426 27.78 27.42 -25.82
CA LYS A 426 28.59 26.56 -24.92
C LYS A 426 27.87 26.17 -23.62
N ASN A 427 26.93 27.00 -23.18
CA ASN A 427 26.26 26.86 -21.90
C ASN A 427 25.07 25.89 -21.96
N LYS A 428 25.27 24.69 -21.43
CA LYS A 428 24.26 23.62 -21.38
C LYS A 428 22.96 24.07 -20.69
N SER A 429 23.09 24.70 -19.52
CA SER A 429 21.96 25.04 -18.65
C SER A 429 21.08 26.13 -19.27
N LEU A 430 21.70 27.18 -19.81
CA LEU A 430 21.00 28.23 -20.53
C LEU A 430 20.25 27.68 -21.74
N VAL A 431 20.91 26.85 -22.56
CA VAL A 431 20.28 26.24 -23.75
C VAL A 431 19.08 25.39 -23.35
N ASN A 432 19.17 24.62 -22.25
CA ASN A 432 18.04 23.81 -21.78
C ASN A 432 16.90 24.67 -21.20
N GLN A 433 17.20 25.76 -20.47
CA GLN A 433 16.18 26.72 -20.01
C GLN A 433 15.48 27.42 -21.17
N VAL A 434 16.23 27.91 -22.17
CA VAL A 434 15.66 28.52 -23.39
C VAL A 434 14.75 27.52 -24.10
N ARG A 435 15.18 26.26 -24.26
CA ARG A 435 14.37 25.20 -24.86
C ARG A 435 13.07 24.96 -24.12
N LEU A 436 13.09 24.93 -22.80
CA LEU A 436 11.90 24.73 -21.98
C LEU A 436 10.98 25.97 -22.04
N LEU A 437 11.55 27.18 -22.06
CA LEU A 437 10.79 28.43 -22.19
C LEU A 437 10.03 28.52 -23.52
N LEU A 438 10.56 27.93 -24.60
CA LEU A 438 9.89 27.81 -25.90
C LEU A 438 8.56 27.03 -25.82
N LEU A 439 8.38 26.13 -24.84
CA LEU A 439 7.11 25.40 -24.68
C LEU A 439 5.93 26.31 -24.30
N ARG A 440 6.17 27.52 -23.78
CA ARG A 440 5.09 28.50 -23.55
C ARG A 440 4.39 28.93 -24.84
N PHE A 441 5.08 28.79 -25.97
CA PHE A 441 4.59 29.14 -27.30
C PHE A 441 4.27 27.91 -28.15
N SER A 442 4.21 26.71 -27.55
CA SER A 442 4.09 25.45 -28.29
C SER A 442 5.19 25.33 -29.36
N ILE A 443 6.44 25.69 -29.01
CA ILE A 443 7.61 25.53 -29.88
C ILE A 443 8.47 24.41 -29.31
N ILE A 444 8.52 23.28 -30.00
CA ILE A 444 9.23 22.09 -29.55
C ILE A 444 10.65 22.09 -30.15
N GLY A 445 11.64 22.29 -29.30
CA GLY A 445 13.06 22.21 -29.65
C GLY A 445 13.70 20.88 -29.23
N SER A 446 14.47 20.26 -30.14
CA SER A 446 15.38 19.16 -29.79
C SER A 446 16.65 19.69 -29.14
N PHE A 447 17.13 19.00 -28.11
CA PHE A 447 18.36 19.30 -27.38
C PHE A 447 19.46 18.31 -27.76
N CYS A 448 20.58 18.80 -28.28
CA CYS A 448 21.72 17.94 -28.63
C CYS A 448 23.07 18.59 -28.37
N TYR A 449 24.05 17.76 -28.00
CA TYR A 449 25.46 18.13 -28.03
C TYR A 449 25.99 18.08 -29.47
N ALA A 450 26.53 19.18 -29.98
CA ALA A 450 27.03 19.30 -31.35
C ALA A 450 28.56 19.14 -31.46
N GLY A 451 29.24 18.78 -30.37
CA GLY A 451 30.71 18.73 -30.31
C GLY A 451 31.34 20.09 -30.01
N ARG A 452 32.67 20.11 -29.80
CA ARG A 452 33.46 21.32 -29.45
C ARG A 452 32.90 22.12 -28.26
N GLY A 453 32.27 21.44 -27.31
CA GLY A 453 31.69 22.07 -26.12
C GLY A 453 30.38 22.82 -26.37
N LYS A 454 29.73 22.68 -27.55
CA LYS A 454 28.48 23.40 -27.87
C LYS A 454 27.24 22.52 -27.76
N TRP A 455 26.17 23.11 -27.24
CA TRP A 455 24.83 22.58 -27.11
C TRP A 455 23.87 23.33 -28.03
N VAL A 456 22.95 22.60 -28.64
CA VAL A 456 22.12 23.10 -29.73
C VAL A 456 20.64 22.85 -29.45
N ILE A 457 19.82 23.85 -29.77
CA ILE A 457 18.38 23.71 -29.95
C ILE A 457 18.09 23.58 -31.44
N ARG A 458 17.29 22.59 -31.84
CA ARG A 458 16.82 22.43 -33.23
C ARG A 458 15.30 22.40 -33.28
N ILE A 459 14.72 23.34 -34.01
CA ILE A 459 13.28 23.42 -34.29
C ILE A 459 13.07 22.96 -35.73
N THR A 460 12.28 21.90 -35.91
CA THR A 460 12.15 21.20 -37.21
C THR A 460 10.72 20.89 -37.62
N ASP A 461 9.76 20.76 -36.70
CA ASP A 461 8.37 20.51 -37.09
C ASP A 461 7.67 21.77 -37.58
N LYS A 462 6.76 21.60 -38.54
CA LYS A 462 6.07 22.70 -39.22
C LYS A 462 5.36 23.65 -38.25
N GLU A 463 4.67 23.11 -37.26
CA GLU A 463 3.89 23.90 -36.31
C GLU A 463 4.80 24.74 -35.40
N SER A 464 5.87 24.15 -34.85
CA SER A 464 6.86 24.91 -34.09
C SER A 464 7.54 25.99 -34.93
N LEU A 465 7.79 25.76 -36.22
CA LEU A 465 8.36 26.78 -37.12
C LEU A 465 7.39 27.93 -37.39
N ILE A 466 6.09 27.64 -37.56
CA ILE A 466 5.04 28.65 -37.68
C ILE A 466 4.94 29.46 -36.38
N ASN A 467 4.88 28.80 -35.23
CA ASN A 467 4.85 29.47 -33.93
C ASN A 467 6.11 30.30 -33.70
N PHE A 468 7.28 29.79 -34.09
CA PHE A 468 8.54 30.53 -34.05
C PHE A 468 8.46 31.80 -34.90
N LYS A 469 7.95 31.73 -36.14
CA LYS A 469 7.74 32.91 -36.99
C LYS A 469 6.79 33.93 -36.35
N ASN A 470 5.69 33.47 -35.77
CA ASN A 470 4.63 34.32 -35.26
C ASN A 470 5.02 35.03 -33.96
N TYR A 471 5.68 34.33 -33.03
CA TYR A 471 5.99 34.86 -31.71
C TYR A 471 7.42 35.41 -31.60
N ILE A 472 8.41 34.76 -32.23
CA ILE A 472 9.83 35.05 -32.02
C ILE A 472 10.39 35.75 -33.26
N GLY A 473 10.53 35.05 -34.38
CA GLY A 473 11.05 35.59 -35.64
C GLY A 473 12.50 36.09 -35.55
N PHE A 474 12.88 36.96 -36.49
CA PHE A 474 14.23 37.54 -36.61
C PHE A 474 14.15 39.04 -36.93
N VAL A 475 15.21 39.80 -36.66
CA VAL A 475 15.45 41.10 -37.36
C VAL A 475 15.89 40.87 -38.79
N ALA A 476 16.92 40.04 -38.97
CA ALA A 476 17.66 39.95 -40.23
C ALA A 476 16.77 39.49 -41.40
N GLU A 477 16.71 40.30 -42.45
CA GLU A 477 15.84 40.04 -43.61
C GLU A 477 16.18 38.70 -44.29
N ASP A 478 17.48 38.39 -44.42
CA ASP A 478 17.93 37.13 -45.02
C ASP A 478 17.46 35.90 -44.20
N LYS A 479 17.43 36.02 -42.87
CA LYS A 479 16.93 34.97 -41.98
C LYS A 479 15.41 34.81 -42.09
N ILE A 480 14.65 35.91 -42.24
CA ILE A 480 13.19 35.89 -42.43
C ILE A 480 12.82 35.17 -43.73
N VAL A 481 13.49 35.49 -44.83
CA VAL A 481 13.25 34.83 -46.13
C VAL A 481 13.54 33.33 -46.05
N LYS A 482 14.66 32.95 -45.42
CA LYS A 482 15.02 31.53 -45.21
C LYS A 482 13.98 30.80 -44.35
N LEU A 483 13.49 31.43 -43.29
CA LEU A 483 12.46 30.85 -42.41
C LEU A 483 11.14 30.62 -43.17
N ASN A 484 10.68 31.59 -43.96
CA ASN A 484 9.47 31.44 -44.76
C ASN A 484 9.58 30.27 -45.75
N LYS A 485 10.70 30.21 -46.48
CA LYS A 485 10.99 29.10 -47.41
C LYS A 485 11.04 27.75 -46.69
N LEU A 486 11.64 27.69 -45.49
CA LEU A 486 11.68 26.48 -44.68
C LEU A 486 10.27 26.01 -44.28
N ILE A 487 9.40 26.92 -43.83
CA ILE A 487 8.01 26.60 -43.45
C ILE A 487 7.22 26.06 -44.65
N GLU A 488 7.40 26.64 -45.83
CA GLU A 488 6.76 26.20 -47.07
C GLU A 488 7.16 24.77 -47.44
N LEU A 489 8.47 24.46 -47.35
CA LEU A 489 9.02 23.14 -47.68
C LEU A 489 8.73 22.08 -46.62
N THR A 490 8.50 22.47 -45.36
CA THR A 490 8.29 21.53 -44.25
C THR A 490 6.90 20.92 -44.30
N THR A 491 6.81 19.59 -44.21
CA THR A 491 5.55 18.86 -44.23
C THR A 491 4.96 18.69 -42.82
N GLU A 492 3.64 18.50 -42.71
CA GLU A 492 2.99 18.15 -41.44
C GLU A 492 3.32 16.73 -40.96
N ARG A 493 3.87 15.87 -41.84
CA ARG A 493 4.29 14.53 -41.47
C ARG A 493 5.62 14.60 -40.75
N ASN A 494 5.58 14.37 -39.44
CA ASN A 494 6.75 14.42 -38.56
C ASN A 494 6.68 13.30 -37.51
N ASN A 495 7.70 13.18 -36.66
CA ASN A 495 7.78 12.21 -35.55
C ASN A 495 7.69 12.87 -34.16
N ILE A 496 7.36 14.17 -34.10
CA ILE A 496 7.37 14.99 -32.88
C ILE A 496 5.95 15.03 -32.28
N ARG A 497 5.00 15.65 -33.00
CA ARG A 497 3.60 15.81 -32.53
C ARG A 497 2.76 14.60 -32.94
N GLN A 498 3.02 13.44 -32.35
CA GLN A 498 2.24 12.22 -32.63
C GLN A 498 0.92 12.20 -31.84
N VAL A 499 -0.12 11.59 -32.40
CA VAL A 499 -1.36 11.30 -31.66
C VAL A 499 -1.14 10.19 -30.63
N THR A 500 -1.83 10.26 -29.50
CA THR A 500 -1.74 9.27 -28.41
C THR A 500 -2.65 8.04 -28.59
N PRO A 501 -3.83 8.04 -29.21
CA PRO A 501 -4.60 6.80 -29.28
C PRO A 501 -4.00 5.80 -30.27
N SER A 502 -4.26 4.50 -30.04
CA SER A 502 -3.90 3.49 -31.04
C SER A 502 -4.80 3.63 -32.26
N GLY A 503 -4.26 3.44 -33.46
CA GLY A 503 -5.07 3.49 -34.68
C GLY A 503 -6.14 2.40 -34.75
N LYS A 504 -5.95 1.24 -34.08
CA LYS A 504 -7.03 0.25 -33.92
C LYS A 504 -8.21 0.79 -33.11
N TRP A 505 -7.95 1.56 -32.06
CA TRP A 505 -9.00 2.22 -31.28
C TRP A 505 -9.73 3.27 -32.12
N ILE A 506 -8.98 4.12 -32.85
CA ILE A 506 -9.55 5.08 -33.79
C ILE A 506 -10.41 4.39 -34.86
N ARG A 507 -9.95 3.24 -35.36
CA ARG A 507 -10.69 2.43 -36.32
C ARG A 507 -12.04 1.97 -35.74
N GLY A 508 -12.05 1.45 -34.52
CA GLY A 508 -13.30 1.05 -33.86
C GLY A 508 -14.26 2.23 -33.67
N LEU A 509 -13.73 3.40 -33.31
CA LEU A 509 -14.52 4.62 -33.16
C LEU A 509 -15.18 5.05 -34.49
N ILE A 510 -14.42 5.14 -35.58
CA ILE A 510 -15.00 5.54 -36.88
C ILE A 510 -15.99 4.49 -37.43
N GLU A 511 -15.77 3.20 -37.15
CA GLU A 511 -16.65 2.10 -37.56
C GLU A 511 -18.02 2.14 -36.86
N GLN A 512 -18.09 2.65 -35.61
CA GLN A 512 -19.36 2.88 -34.91
C GLN A 512 -20.26 3.91 -35.60
N PHE A 513 -19.66 4.86 -36.32
CA PHE A 513 -20.36 5.89 -37.09
C PHE A 513 -20.51 5.52 -38.58
N GLY A 514 -20.31 4.24 -38.93
CA GLY A 514 -20.54 3.72 -40.28
C GLY A 514 -19.37 3.91 -41.26
N TYR A 515 -18.24 4.47 -40.83
CA TYR A 515 -17.06 4.61 -41.69
C TYR A 515 -16.17 3.38 -41.66
N LEU A 516 -15.67 3.00 -42.83
CA LEU A 516 -14.74 1.89 -42.99
C LEU A 516 -13.30 2.40 -43.10
N LYS A 517 -12.34 1.54 -42.75
CA LYS A 517 -10.91 1.79 -42.99
C LYS A 517 -10.62 2.23 -44.44
N GLN A 518 -11.41 1.76 -45.40
CA GLN A 518 -11.25 2.06 -46.82
C GLN A 518 -11.53 3.53 -47.17
N ASP A 519 -12.33 4.22 -46.35
CA ASP A 519 -12.64 5.65 -46.53
C ASP A 519 -11.43 6.54 -46.20
N PHE A 520 -10.48 5.99 -45.41
CA PHE A 520 -9.26 6.65 -44.97
C PHE A 520 -8.00 5.92 -45.46
N LYS A 521 -7.89 5.67 -46.76
CA LYS A 521 -6.74 4.95 -47.37
C LYS A 521 -5.37 5.50 -46.93
N SER A 522 -5.22 6.83 -46.85
CA SER A 522 -3.99 7.50 -46.40
C SER A 522 -3.62 7.23 -44.94
N ALA A 523 -4.60 6.86 -44.10
CA ALA A 523 -4.43 6.48 -42.70
C ALA A 523 -4.38 4.97 -42.47
N SER A 524 -4.47 4.13 -43.52
CA SER A 524 -4.62 2.68 -43.33
C SER A 524 -3.49 2.04 -42.51
N MET A 525 -2.24 2.51 -42.65
CA MET A 525 -1.12 1.99 -41.86
C MET A 525 -1.24 2.37 -40.38
N PHE A 526 -1.74 3.56 -40.09
CA PHE A 526 -2.03 4.02 -38.73
C PHE A 526 -3.18 3.21 -38.12
N LEU A 527 -4.31 3.09 -38.82
CA LEU A 527 -5.50 2.35 -38.36
C LEU A 527 -5.21 0.86 -38.07
N CYS A 528 -4.15 0.31 -38.67
CA CYS A 528 -3.66 -1.06 -38.41
C CYS A 528 -2.57 -1.14 -37.33
N ASN A 529 -2.26 -0.05 -36.61
CA ASN A 529 -1.14 0.08 -35.68
C ASN A 529 0.25 -0.23 -36.29
N LYS A 530 0.41 -0.12 -37.61
CA LYS A 530 1.70 -0.34 -38.28
C LYS A 530 2.59 0.91 -38.31
N ARG A 531 2.02 2.09 -38.06
CA ARG A 531 2.73 3.37 -38.08
C ARG A 531 2.04 4.39 -37.16
N ALA A 532 2.81 5.21 -36.45
CA ALA A 532 2.28 6.40 -35.79
C ALA A 532 1.85 7.48 -36.81
N MET A 533 1.00 8.40 -36.37
CA MET A 533 0.49 9.52 -37.18
C MET A 533 0.70 10.83 -36.43
N SER A 534 1.14 11.87 -37.15
CA SER A 534 1.23 13.22 -36.57
C SER A 534 -0.16 13.86 -36.44
N LYS A 535 -0.33 14.70 -35.41
CA LYS A 535 -1.55 15.46 -35.15
C LYS A 535 -2.03 16.26 -36.37
N GLY A 536 -1.13 16.95 -37.08
CA GLY A 536 -1.48 17.69 -38.31
C GLY A 536 -2.04 16.79 -39.42
N VAL A 537 -1.39 15.66 -39.69
CA VAL A 537 -1.89 14.68 -40.69
C VAL A 537 -3.22 14.08 -40.23
N PHE A 538 -3.35 13.78 -38.93
CA PHE A 538 -4.59 13.26 -38.36
C PHE A 538 -5.75 14.26 -38.54
N GLY A 539 -5.55 15.53 -38.18
CA GLY A 539 -6.54 16.59 -38.36
C GLY A 539 -6.95 16.75 -39.83
N ARG A 540 -5.98 16.71 -40.75
CA ARG A 540 -6.25 16.80 -42.18
C ARG A 540 -7.03 15.60 -42.73
N VAL A 541 -6.73 14.39 -42.27
CA VAL A 541 -7.34 13.16 -42.79
C VAL A 541 -8.71 12.90 -42.18
N PHE A 542 -8.87 13.16 -40.88
CA PHE A 542 -10.10 12.87 -40.14
C PHE A 542 -10.94 14.12 -39.94
N LEU A 543 -10.45 15.11 -39.17
CA LEU A 543 -11.25 16.28 -38.78
C LEU A 543 -11.75 17.10 -39.97
N ASN A 544 -10.92 17.33 -40.98
CA ASN A 544 -11.34 18.11 -42.16
C ASN A 544 -12.42 17.42 -42.99
N ARG A 545 -12.46 16.08 -43.00
CA ARG A 545 -13.44 15.30 -43.76
C ARG A 545 -14.74 15.07 -43.00
N LEU A 546 -14.66 15.03 -41.67
CA LEU A 546 -15.77 14.65 -40.79
C LEU A 546 -16.41 15.86 -40.10
N LYS A 547 -16.21 17.09 -40.60
CA LYS A 547 -16.75 18.32 -39.99
C LYS A 547 -18.28 18.30 -39.82
N THR A 548 -18.99 17.56 -40.65
CA THR A 548 -20.46 17.47 -40.64
C THR A 548 -20.97 16.48 -39.60
N GLU A 549 -20.14 15.51 -39.19
CA GLU A 549 -20.48 14.54 -38.14
C GLU A 549 -20.03 15.07 -36.78
N VAL A 550 -20.85 15.93 -36.19
CA VAL A 550 -20.49 16.74 -35.01
C VAL A 550 -19.96 15.89 -33.85
N GLU A 551 -20.64 14.79 -33.50
CA GLU A 551 -20.25 13.93 -32.38
C GLU A 551 -18.89 13.26 -32.60
N LEU A 552 -18.70 12.63 -33.76
CA LEU A 552 -17.43 11.97 -34.11
C LEU A 552 -16.30 13.00 -34.25
N TYR A 553 -16.60 14.17 -34.81
CA TYR A 553 -15.64 15.27 -34.93
C TYR A 553 -15.13 15.70 -33.55
N GLU A 554 -16.01 15.91 -32.57
CA GLU A 554 -15.61 16.32 -31.22
C GLU A 554 -14.78 15.25 -30.51
N GLU A 555 -15.13 13.96 -30.64
CA GLU A 555 -14.32 12.86 -30.10
C GLU A 555 -12.92 12.79 -30.72
N LEU A 556 -12.82 12.92 -32.05
CA LEU A 556 -11.54 12.92 -32.75
C LEU A 556 -10.74 14.21 -32.50
N LYS A 557 -11.41 15.31 -32.18
CA LYS A 557 -10.78 16.58 -31.84
C LYS A 557 -10.09 16.50 -30.49
N LYS A 558 -10.69 15.86 -29.49
CA LYS A 558 -10.04 15.55 -28.19
C LYS A 558 -8.70 14.81 -28.36
N VAL A 559 -8.58 13.96 -29.38
CA VAL A 559 -7.33 13.25 -29.71
C VAL A 559 -6.23 14.20 -30.18
N VAL A 560 -6.58 15.17 -31.02
CA VAL A 560 -5.64 16.18 -31.52
C VAL A 560 -5.29 17.18 -30.42
N ASP A 561 -6.27 17.59 -29.63
CA ASP A 561 -6.12 18.61 -28.59
C ASP A 561 -5.51 18.05 -27.28
N TYR A 562 -5.32 16.72 -27.19
CA TYR A 562 -4.71 16.09 -26.02
C TYR A 562 -3.32 16.70 -25.73
N PRO A 563 -3.07 17.29 -24.55
CA PRO A 563 -1.94 18.20 -24.34
C PRO A 563 -0.58 17.50 -24.17
N LEU A 564 -0.56 16.18 -24.08
CA LEU A 564 0.68 15.40 -24.04
C LEU A 564 0.95 14.74 -25.39
N ILE A 565 2.22 14.74 -25.77
CA ILE A 565 2.71 14.03 -26.95
C ILE A 565 3.59 12.84 -26.54
N PRO A 566 3.46 11.67 -27.21
CA PRO A 566 4.32 10.53 -26.96
C PRO A 566 5.64 10.70 -27.71
N ILE A 567 6.74 10.61 -26.97
CA ILE A 567 8.10 10.80 -27.48
C ILE A 567 8.91 9.50 -27.37
N LYS A 568 9.43 9.08 -28.52
CA LYS A 568 10.07 7.76 -28.65
C LYS A 568 11.41 7.71 -27.91
N ILE A 569 11.63 6.66 -27.12
CA ILE A 569 12.96 6.40 -26.53
C ILE A 569 13.92 5.93 -27.63
N LYS A 570 15.08 6.57 -27.73
CA LYS A 570 16.12 6.25 -28.73
C LYS A 570 17.29 5.47 -28.13
N LYS A 571 17.67 5.77 -26.89
CA LYS A 571 18.80 5.14 -26.21
C LYS A 571 18.59 5.17 -24.70
N ILE A 572 18.97 4.09 -24.04
CA ILE A 572 19.11 4.03 -22.57
C ILE A 572 20.57 3.63 -22.30
N GLN A 573 21.27 4.42 -21.51
CA GLN A 573 22.67 4.19 -21.17
C GLN A 573 22.82 4.00 -19.67
N VAL A 574 23.56 2.97 -19.28
CA VAL A 574 24.00 2.82 -17.89
C VAL A 574 25.21 3.72 -17.68
N ILE A 575 25.16 4.54 -16.62
CA ILE A 575 26.29 5.32 -16.14
C ILE A 575 26.67 4.75 -14.77
N GLU A 576 27.90 4.29 -14.64
CA GLU A 576 28.46 3.78 -13.40
C GLU A 576 29.27 4.89 -12.70
N GLY A 577 29.30 4.85 -11.38
CA GLY A 577 29.98 5.83 -10.54
C GLY A 577 29.08 6.30 -9.39
N GLU A 578 29.67 6.96 -8.41
CA GLU A 578 28.94 7.53 -7.29
C GLU A 578 28.25 8.83 -7.72
N ASN A 579 26.98 8.74 -8.10
CA ASN A 579 26.19 9.87 -8.60
C ASN A 579 25.16 10.30 -7.55
N GLU A 580 25.09 11.60 -7.28
CA GLU A 580 24.04 12.17 -6.44
C GLU A 580 22.77 12.33 -7.26
N LEU A 581 21.65 11.83 -6.71
CA LEU A 581 20.33 12.00 -7.27
C LEU A 581 19.39 12.57 -6.22
N ILE A 582 18.42 13.35 -6.66
CA ILE A 582 17.41 13.97 -5.81
C ILE A 582 16.01 13.40 -6.09
N ASP A 583 15.27 13.17 -5.03
CA ASP A 583 13.86 12.82 -5.05
C ASP A 583 13.06 13.98 -4.46
N ILE A 584 11.95 14.34 -5.09
CA ILE A 584 10.98 15.29 -4.54
C ILE A 584 9.65 14.58 -4.37
N SER A 585 9.00 14.83 -3.24
CA SER A 585 7.65 14.35 -2.98
C SER A 585 6.68 15.49 -3.25
N VAL A 586 5.67 15.25 -4.06
CA VAL A 586 4.62 16.24 -4.37
C VAL A 586 3.24 15.77 -3.89
N GLN A 587 2.28 16.67 -3.76
CA GLN A 587 0.90 16.33 -3.39
C GLN A 587 0.16 15.64 -4.55
N GLY A 588 0.49 15.98 -5.79
CA GLY A 588 -0.03 15.27 -6.97
C GLY A 588 0.70 13.95 -7.24
N LYS A 589 0.30 13.26 -8.31
CA LYS A 589 0.90 11.98 -8.69
C LYS A 589 2.16 12.12 -9.55
N ASN A 590 2.44 13.30 -10.10
CA ASN A 590 3.48 13.50 -11.10
C ASN A 590 3.92 14.97 -11.20
N PHE A 591 5.00 15.20 -11.95
CA PHE A 591 5.49 16.53 -12.34
C PHE A 591 6.30 16.43 -13.63
N PHE A 592 6.65 17.56 -14.25
CA PHE A 592 7.53 17.60 -15.41
C PHE A 592 8.99 17.87 -15.03
N ALA A 593 9.91 17.04 -15.54
CA ALA A 593 11.36 17.20 -15.40
C ALA A 593 12.04 17.12 -16.77
N ASN A 594 12.86 18.12 -17.12
CA ASN A 594 13.45 18.31 -18.46
C ASN A 594 12.42 18.26 -19.62
N GLY A 595 11.15 18.55 -19.33
CA GLY A 595 10.03 18.45 -20.28
C GLY A 595 9.43 17.05 -20.42
N ILE A 596 9.76 16.11 -19.54
CA ILE A 596 9.22 14.75 -19.49
C ILE A 596 8.34 14.59 -18.25
N LEU A 597 7.19 13.94 -18.40
CA LEU A 597 6.30 13.62 -17.28
C LEU A 597 6.86 12.46 -16.46
N VAL A 598 7.11 12.70 -15.17
CA VAL A 598 7.72 11.74 -14.24
C VAL A 598 6.80 11.47 -13.04
N HIS A 599 6.88 10.27 -12.47
CA HIS A 599 6.04 9.85 -11.35
C HIS A 599 6.59 10.38 -10.01
N ASN A 600 5.67 10.69 -9.08
CA ASN A 600 5.97 11.08 -7.70
C ASN A 600 6.29 9.86 -6.80
N SER A 601 7.36 9.93 -6.02
CA SER A 601 7.92 8.81 -5.25
C SER A 601 7.05 8.30 -4.09
N GLN A 602 6.38 9.17 -3.31
CA GLN A 602 5.76 8.75 -2.04
C GLN A 602 4.38 8.10 -2.14
N GLN A 603 3.47 8.65 -2.97
CA GLN A 603 2.10 8.15 -3.06
C GLN A 603 2.02 6.74 -3.67
N ARG A 604 2.97 6.39 -4.55
CA ARG A 604 3.07 5.06 -5.12
C ARG A 604 3.39 4.00 -4.07
N TYR A 605 4.32 4.25 -3.14
CA TYR A 605 4.60 3.27 -2.07
C TYR A 605 3.48 3.15 -1.06
N ALA A 606 2.72 4.23 -0.78
CA ALA A 606 1.52 4.09 0.03
C ALA A 606 0.55 3.11 -0.64
N ARG A 607 0.28 3.33 -1.94
CA ARG A 607 -0.60 2.49 -2.73
C ARG A 607 -0.10 1.05 -2.92
N LEU A 608 1.16 0.85 -3.32
CA LEU A 608 1.74 -0.48 -3.50
C LEU A 608 1.80 -1.28 -2.20
N ARG A 609 2.04 -0.61 -1.06
CA ARG A 609 1.98 -1.27 0.25
C ARG A 609 0.55 -1.63 0.63
N GLU A 610 -0.40 -0.75 0.38
CA GLU A 610 -1.81 -1.00 0.63
C GLU A 610 -2.35 -2.14 -0.25
N GLU A 611 -2.00 -2.15 -1.54
CA GLU A 611 -2.35 -3.22 -2.48
C GLU A 611 -1.71 -4.56 -2.07
N ALA A 612 -0.41 -4.58 -1.74
CA ALA A 612 0.26 -5.78 -1.26
C ALA A 612 -0.28 -6.27 0.10
N ALA A 613 -0.64 -5.36 1.01
CA ALA A 613 -1.22 -5.70 2.29
C ALA A 613 -2.62 -6.31 2.11
N ASN A 614 -3.42 -5.72 1.22
CA ASN A 614 -4.74 -6.23 0.87
C ASN A 614 -4.66 -7.64 0.25
N GLU A 615 -3.68 -7.90 -0.63
CA GLU A 615 -3.44 -9.24 -1.19
C GLU A 615 -3.00 -10.24 -0.11
N PHE A 616 -2.13 -9.82 0.81
CA PHE A 616 -1.71 -10.63 1.94
C PHE A 616 -2.89 -11.01 2.85
N TYR A 617 -3.75 -10.04 3.18
CA TYR A 617 -4.97 -10.26 3.97
C TYR A 617 -5.93 -11.23 3.28
N LYS A 618 -6.10 -11.13 1.96
CA LYS A 618 -6.94 -12.08 1.21
C LYS A 618 -6.42 -13.52 1.30
N ARG A 619 -5.10 -13.73 1.22
CA ARG A 619 -4.50 -15.07 1.34
C ARG A 619 -4.71 -15.69 2.73
N ILE A 620 -4.58 -14.88 3.79
CA ILE A 620 -4.85 -15.32 5.17
C ILE A 620 -6.33 -15.67 5.33
N ALA A 621 -7.21 -14.79 4.86
CA ALA A 621 -8.65 -14.98 4.99
C ALA A 621 -9.18 -16.16 4.17
N GLU A 622 -8.61 -16.46 2.99
CA GLU A 622 -8.97 -17.64 2.21
C GLU A 622 -8.79 -18.92 3.03
N VAL A 623 -7.64 -19.06 3.70
CA VAL A 623 -7.37 -20.24 4.55
C VAL A 623 -8.23 -20.20 5.82
N ALA A 624 -8.36 -19.06 6.49
CA ALA A 624 -9.22 -18.93 7.66
C ALA A 624 -10.68 -19.28 7.33
N ASN A 625 -11.20 -18.80 6.20
CA ASN A 625 -12.57 -19.07 5.77
C ASN A 625 -12.80 -20.55 5.49
N ILE A 626 -11.82 -21.26 4.90
CA ILE A 626 -11.92 -22.70 4.63
C ILE A 626 -11.83 -23.50 5.95
N GLU A 627 -10.76 -23.28 6.71
CA GLU A 627 -10.42 -24.09 7.89
C GLU A 627 -11.41 -23.87 9.02
N PHE A 628 -11.76 -22.61 9.32
CA PHE A 628 -12.68 -22.29 10.40
C PHE A 628 -14.13 -22.64 10.06
N ALA A 629 -14.55 -22.51 8.79
CA ALA A 629 -15.88 -22.95 8.38
C ALA A 629 -16.03 -24.47 8.38
N ALA A 630 -14.95 -25.23 8.12
CA ALA A 630 -14.96 -26.70 8.18
C ALA A 630 -15.30 -27.24 9.59
N VAL A 631 -14.97 -26.48 10.64
CA VAL A 631 -15.35 -26.79 12.03
C VAL A 631 -16.85 -26.52 12.29
N GLY A 632 -17.46 -25.63 11.51
CA GLY A 632 -18.90 -25.39 11.52
C GLY A 632 -19.44 -24.88 12.87
N LYS A 633 -20.38 -25.62 13.44
CA LYS A 633 -21.06 -25.26 14.70
C LYS A 633 -20.17 -25.42 15.94
N ASP A 634 -19.11 -26.22 15.85
CA ASP A 634 -18.23 -26.50 16.99
C ASP A 634 -17.21 -25.36 17.23
N LEU A 635 -17.05 -24.45 16.27
CA LEU A 635 -16.21 -23.26 16.43
C LEU A 635 -16.91 -22.23 17.33
N LYS A 636 -16.39 -22.05 18.54
CA LYS A 636 -16.94 -21.16 19.58
C LYS A 636 -16.62 -19.70 19.34
N GLY A 637 -15.44 -19.41 18.78
CA GLY A 637 -14.98 -18.06 18.54
C GLY A 637 -13.65 -18.01 17.80
N ILE A 638 -13.25 -16.80 17.40
CA ILE A 638 -11.97 -16.50 16.76
C ILE A 638 -11.25 -15.42 17.57
N LEU A 639 -9.99 -15.65 17.89
CA LEU A 639 -9.09 -14.67 18.50
C LEU A 639 -8.10 -14.18 17.44
N ILE A 640 -7.88 -12.87 17.39
CA ILE A 640 -6.95 -12.24 16.45
C ILE A 640 -5.88 -11.45 17.23
N GLY A 641 -4.61 -11.71 16.95
CA GLY A 641 -3.46 -11.07 17.60
C GLY A 641 -2.50 -10.43 16.61
N GLY A 642 -1.76 -9.42 17.05
CA GLY A 642 -0.63 -8.90 16.28
C GLY A 642 0.01 -7.64 16.86
N PRO A 643 1.26 -7.32 16.48
CA PRO A 643 1.88 -6.04 16.79
C PRO A 643 1.35 -4.93 15.86
N GLY A 644 0.71 -3.92 16.45
CA GLY A 644 0.25 -2.72 15.72
C GLY A 644 -1.09 -2.90 14.98
N PRO A 645 -1.49 -1.91 14.14
CA PRO A 645 -2.88 -1.74 13.68
C PRO A 645 -3.35 -2.73 12.58
N THR A 646 -2.48 -3.65 12.18
CA THR A 646 -2.72 -4.58 11.05
C THR A 646 -3.87 -5.55 11.36
N LYS A 647 -3.93 -6.05 12.60
CA LYS A 647 -4.98 -6.97 13.06
C LYS A 647 -6.37 -6.32 13.05
N GLU A 648 -6.50 -5.05 13.42
CA GLU A 648 -7.76 -4.31 13.39
C GLU A 648 -8.21 -4.06 11.95
N THR A 649 -7.27 -3.74 11.07
CA THR A 649 -7.55 -3.53 9.63
C THR A 649 -8.08 -4.82 8.99
N PHE A 650 -7.45 -5.96 9.32
CA PHE A 650 -7.90 -7.28 8.87
C PHE A 650 -9.27 -7.67 9.44
N ALA A 651 -9.47 -7.52 10.76
CA ALA A 651 -10.71 -7.93 11.41
C ALA A 651 -11.92 -7.09 10.96
N ASN A 652 -11.72 -5.79 10.75
CA ASN A 652 -12.77 -4.86 10.34
C ASN A 652 -13.02 -4.85 8.83
N GLY A 653 -12.04 -5.26 8.02
CA GLY A 653 -12.17 -5.34 6.57
C GLY A 653 -13.12 -6.42 6.07
N ASP A 654 -13.40 -6.43 4.76
CA ASP A 654 -14.27 -7.42 4.11
C ASP A 654 -13.45 -8.63 3.60
N TYR A 655 -12.78 -9.30 4.54
CA TYR A 655 -11.94 -10.48 4.25
C TYR A 655 -12.56 -11.78 4.73
N LEU A 656 -13.02 -11.81 5.99
CA LEU A 656 -13.68 -12.98 6.58
C LEU A 656 -15.16 -13.04 6.18
N HIS A 657 -15.68 -14.25 5.97
CA HIS A 657 -17.11 -14.46 5.76
C HIS A 657 -17.93 -13.89 6.92
N ASN A 658 -19.12 -13.34 6.63
CA ASN A 658 -19.98 -12.69 7.62
C ASN A 658 -20.30 -13.58 8.85
N GLU A 659 -20.40 -14.89 8.67
CA GLU A 659 -20.62 -15.83 9.78
C GLU A 659 -19.42 -15.94 10.71
N LEU A 660 -18.20 -15.91 10.17
CA LEU A 660 -16.96 -15.96 10.95
C LEU A 660 -16.63 -14.60 11.57
N LYS A 661 -16.91 -13.50 10.86
CA LYS A 661 -16.72 -12.13 11.37
C LYS A 661 -17.54 -11.88 12.64
N LYS A 662 -18.75 -12.45 12.73
CA LYS A 662 -19.59 -12.43 13.95
C LYS A 662 -19.06 -13.29 15.10
N LYS A 663 -18.15 -14.22 14.82
CA LYS A 663 -17.52 -15.09 15.82
C LYS A 663 -16.18 -14.54 16.34
N ILE A 664 -15.76 -13.34 15.95
CA ILE A 664 -14.56 -12.71 16.49
C ILE A 664 -14.82 -12.32 17.95
N VAL A 665 -14.09 -12.94 18.88
CA VAL A 665 -14.25 -12.75 20.33
C VAL A 665 -13.32 -11.66 20.84
N ALA A 666 -12.08 -11.62 20.36
CA ALA A 666 -11.10 -10.65 20.82
C ALA A 666 -10.07 -10.29 19.74
N ILE A 667 -9.60 -9.05 19.81
CA ILE A 667 -8.45 -8.53 19.08
C ILE A 667 -7.44 -8.05 20.12
N LYS A 668 -6.21 -8.60 20.14
CA LYS A 668 -5.21 -8.31 21.19
C LYS A 668 -3.87 -7.87 20.60
N ASP A 669 -3.23 -6.90 21.26
CA ASP A 669 -1.83 -6.55 21.01
C ASP A 669 -0.90 -7.60 21.61
N ILE A 670 -0.11 -8.24 20.76
CA ILE A 670 0.91 -9.24 21.12
C ILE A 670 2.25 -8.88 20.48
N THR A 671 3.31 -9.54 20.92
CA THR A 671 4.68 -9.21 20.50
C THR A 671 5.11 -10.02 19.28
N TYR A 672 4.68 -11.29 19.22
CA TYR A 672 5.11 -12.26 18.22
C TYR A 672 3.99 -12.65 17.26
N THR A 673 4.36 -13.16 16.10
CA THR A 673 3.45 -13.51 14.99
C THR A 673 3.57 -14.96 14.54
N ASP A 674 4.33 -15.75 15.28
CA ASP A 674 4.56 -17.18 15.09
C ASP A 674 3.78 -18.01 16.14
N GLU A 675 4.17 -19.27 16.33
CA GLU A 675 3.57 -20.15 17.34
C GLU A 675 3.63 -19.56 18.77
N GLN A 676 4.70 -18.84 19.13
CA GLN A 676 4.76 -18.14 20.43
C GLN A 676 3.72 -17.03 20.51
N GLY A 677 3.47 -16.34 19.40
CA GLY A 677 2.38 -15.37 19.28
C GLY A 677 1.01 -15.99 19.57
N LEU A 678 0.75 -17.21 19.10
CA LEU A 678 -0.51 -17.92 19.40
C LEU A 678 -0.65 -18.20 20.90
N HIS A 679 0.42 -18.64 21.56
CA HIS A 679 0.42 -18.84 23.01
C HIS A 679 0.15 -17.54 23.78
N GLU A 680 0.83 -16.45 23.42
CA GLU A 680 0.64 -15.13 24.01
C GLU A 680 -0.80 -14.61 23.80
N LEU A 681 -1.37 -14.84 22.62
CA LEU A 681 -2.75 -14.46 22.30
C LEU A 681 -3.76 -15.17 23.20
N VAL A 682 -3.57 -16.47 23.44
CA VAL A 682 -4.45 -17.24 24.34
C VAL A 682 -4.32 -16.74 25.77
N GLU A 683 -3.09 -16.51 26.26
CA GLU A 683 -2.83 -16.00 27.61
C GLU A 683 -3.50 -14.65 27.85
N LYS A 684 -3.34 -13.69 26.93
CA LYS A 684 -3.95 -12.35 27.01
C LYS A 684 -5.46 -12.33 26.77
N SER A 685 -6.03 -13.43 26.30
CA SER A 685 -7.46 -13.57 26.04
C SER A 685 -8.19 -14.38 27.12
N HIS A 686 -7.49 -14.88 28.15
CA HIS A 686 -8.08 -15.70 29.20
C HIS A 686 -9.29 -15.01 29.87
N ASP A 687 -9.15 -13.75 30.26
CA ASP A 687 -10.24 -12.98 30.88
C ASP A 687 -11.45 -12.83 29.94
N THR A 688 -11.19 -12.55 28.65
CA THR A 688 -12.23 -12.35 27.65
C THR A 688 -12.96 -13.65 27.30
N LEU A 689 -12.27 -14.79 27.34
CA LEU A 689 -12.87 -16.11 27.16
C LEU A 689 -13.78 -16.46 28.35
N ALA A 690 -13.32 -16.23 29.58
CA ALA A 690 -14.13 -16.43 30.78
C ALA A 690 -15.37 -15.52 30.81
N GLU A 691 -15.22 -14.23 30.45
CA GLU A 691 -16.35 -13.31 30.30
C GLU A 691 -17.37 -13.80 29.25
N ALA A 692 -16.93 -14.35 28.13
CA ALA A 692 -17.81 -14.84 27.07
C ALA A 692 -18.65 -16.06 27.50
N GLU A 693 -18.11 -16.93 28.35
CA GLU A 693 -18.86 -18.03 28.96
C GLU A 693 -19.95 -17.49 29.91
N ILE A 694 -19.59 -16.53 30.78
CA ILE A 694 -20.51 -15.89 31.73
C ILE A 694 -21.63 -15.13 30.99
N ILE A 695 -21.33 -14.48 29.85
CA ILE A 695 -22.35 -13.76 29.05
C ILE A 695 -23.38 -14.73 28.48
N LYS A 696 -22.96 -15.86 27.90
CA LYS A 696 -23.89 -16.89 27.38
C LYS A 696 -24.78 -17.45 28.47
N GLU A 697 -24.22 -17.68 29.65
CA GLU A 697 -24.96 -18.13 30.82
C GLU A 697 -26.07 -17.14 31.18
N LYS A 698 -25.73 -15.84 31.26
CA LYS A 698 -26.69 -14.76 31.53
C LYS A 698 -27.77 -14.65 30.46
N GLU A 699 -27.45 -14.81 29.18
CA GLU A 699 -28.43 -14.73 28.10
C GLU A 699 -29.52 -15.79 28.26
N ILE A 700 -29.15 -17.04 28.54
CA ILE A 700 -30.10 -18.14 28.69
C ILE A 700 -30.95 -17.95 29.96
N LEU A 701 -30.35 -17.50 31.05
CA LEU A 701 -31.08 -17.19 32.29
C LEU A 701 -32.04 -16.00 32.10
N ASN A 702 -31.62 -14.93 31.42
CA ASN A 702 -32.49 -13.80 31.10
C ASN A 702 -33.65 -14.21 30.19
N GLU A 703 -33.42 -15.08 29.21
CA GLU A 703 -34.47 -15.66 28.39
C GLU A 703 -35.49 -16.41 29.27
N PHE A 704 -35.01 -17.26 30.18
CA PHE A 704 -35.86 -17.97 31.15
C PHE A 704 -36.70 -17.02 32.01
N PHE A 705 -36.11 -16.00 32.63
CA PHE A 705 -36.85 -15.04 33.47
C PHE A 705 -37.80 -14.14 32.67
N THR A 706 -37.43 -13.79 31.44
CA THR A 706 -38.29 -13.03 30.54
C THR A 706 -39.52 -13.85 30.17
N LEU A 707 -39.32 -15.12 29.82
CA LEU A 707 -40.42 -16.05 29.52
C LEU A 707 -41.27 -16.30 30.77
N LEU A 708 -40.67 -16.42 31.96
CA LEU A 708 -41.41 -16.52 33.22
C LEU A 708 -42.33 -15.31 33.45
N SER A 709 -41.90 -14.13 33.03
CA SER A 709 -42.64 -12.87 33.21
C SER A 709 -43.69 -12.60 32.12
N THR A 710 -43.44 -13.06 30.89
CA THR A 710 -44.26 -12.71 29.71
C THR A 710 -45.13 -13.86 29.20
N ASN A 711 -44.68 -15.11 29.35
CA ASN A 711 -45.35 -16.29 28.83
C ASN A 711 -45.10 -17.49 29.77
N SER A 712 -45.68 -17.40 30.97
CA SER A 712 -45.45 -18.33 32.08
C SER A 712 -45.86 -19.78 31.80
N ASP A 713 -46.67 -20.01 30.76
CA ASP A 713 -47.11 -21.33 30.29
C ASP A 713 -46.00 -22.12 29.55
N LYS A 714 -44.92 -21.45 29.15
CA LYS A 714 -43.75 -22.06 28.48
C LYS A 714 -42.55 -22.26 29.39
N VAL A 715 -42.69 -22.01 30.68
CA VAL A 715 -41.60 -22.13 31.64
C VAL A 715 -42.09 -22.91 32.85
N LEU A 716 -41.26 -23.82 33.35
CA LEU A 716 -41.48 -24.50 34.61
C LEU A 716 -40.30 -24.29 35.53
N TYR A 717 -40.56 -24.27 36.83
CA TYR A 717 -39.55 -24.25 37.87
C TYR A 717 -39.99 -25.19 38.98
N GLY A 718 -39.02 -25.77 39.69
CA GLY A 718 -39.28 -26.79 40.69
C GLY A 718 -39.11 -28.22 40.17
N ALA A 719 -38.56 -29.07 41.02
CA ALA A 719 -38.06 -30.38 40.62
C ALA A 719 -39.16 -31.32 40.10
N ASP A 720 -40.28 -31.42 40.82
CA ASP A 720 -41.31 -32.42 40.53
C ASP A 720 -42.08 -32.13 39.24
N ASP A 721 -42.33 -30.86 38.94
CA ASP A 721 -43.04 -30.43 37.73
C ASP A 721 -42.17 -30.57 36.48
N ILE A 722 -40.88 -30.27 36.59
CA ILE A 722 -39.92 -30.46 35.50
C ILE A 722 -39.74 -31.96 35.19
N ILE A 723 -39.76 -32.82 36.22
CA ILE A 723 -39.72 -34.28 36.03
C ILE A 723 -40.94 -34.75 35.23
N LYS A 724 -42.16 -34.31 35.57
CA LYS A 724 -43.35 -34.66 34.79
C LYS A 724 -43.27 -34.14 33.36
N ALA A 725 -42.81 -32.90 33.18
CA ALA A 725 -42.65 -32.30 31.85
C ALA A 725 -41.62 -33.04 30.98
N LEU A 726 -40.55 -33.56 31.60
CA LEU A 726 -39.57 -34.44 30.96
C LEU A 726 -40.22 -35.75 30.52
N ASP A 727 -41.05 -36.37 31.37
CA ASP A 727 -41.76 -37.61 31.05
C ASP A 727 -42.75 -37.41 29.87
N TYR A 728 -43.34 -36.21 29.71
CA TYR A 728 -44.15 -35.81 28.54
C TYR A 728 -43.32 -35.43 27.30
N GLY A 729 -41.99 -35.33 27.40
CA GLY A 729 -41.11 -34.91 26.29
C GLY A 729 -41.29 -33.47 25.83
N ALA A 730 -41.86 -32.64 26.70
CA ALA A 730 -42.22 -31.26 26.41
C ALA A 730 -41.10 -30.27 26.72
N VAL A 731 -40.03 -30.69 27.39
CA VAL A 731 -38.92 -29.81 27.76
C VAL A 731 -37.96 -29.60 26.59
N ASP A 732 -37.62 -28.34 26.31
CA ASP A 732 -36.60 -27.96 25.33
C ASP A 732 -35.21 -27.90 25.98
N ARG A 733 -35.12 -27.14 27.08
CA ARG A 733 -33.88 -26.82 27.79
C ARG A 733 -34.12 -26.82 29.29
N ILE A 734 -33.18 -27.38 30.05
CA ILE A 734 -33.19 -27.37 31.51
C ILE A 734 -32.01 -26.54 32.01
N LEU A 735 -32.28 -25.70 33.00
CA LEU A 735 -31.32 -24.87 33.71
C LEU A 735 -31.20 -25.41 35.14
N ILE A 736 -30.01 -25.84 35.54
CA ILE A 736 -29.75 -26.41 36.86
C ILE A 736 -28.67 -25.57 37.55
N SER A 737 -28.97 -25.03 38.72
CA SER A 737 -27.96 -24.39 39.56
C SER A 737 -26.92 -25.41 39.99
N GLU A 738 -25.63 -25.04 39.94
CA GLU A 738 -24.54 -25.87 40.44
C GLU A 738 -24.69 -26.29 41.92
N ALA A 739 -25.45 -25.51 42.70
CA ALA A 739 -25.74 -25.79 44.10
C ALA A 739 -26.91 -26.78 44.31
N PHE A 740 -27.55 -27.26 43.24
CA PHE A 740 -28.72 -28.13 43.34
C PHE A 740 -28.33 -29.59 43.70
N PRO A 741 -28.95 -30.27 44.68
CA PRO A 741 -28.48 -31.59 45.13
C PRO A 741 -28.73 -32.76 44.16
N ARG A 742 -29.73 -32.64 43.26
CA ARG A 742 -30.20 -33.75 42.40
C ARG A 742 -29.80 -33.57 40.92
N ILE A 743 -28.69 -32.90 40.61
CA ILE A 743 -28.26 -32.61 39.21
C ILE A 743 -28.21 -33.87 38.37
N ASP A 744 -27.58 -34.93 38.89
CA ASP A 744 -27.37 -36.18 38.17
C ASP A 744 -28.70 -36.86 37.75
N GLU A 745 -29.76 -36.73 38.57
CA GLU A 745 -31.09 -37.29 38.26
C GLU A 745 -31.76 -36.55 37.10
N PHE A 746 -31.66 -35.22 37.07
CA PHE A 746 -32.24 -34.41 35.99
C PHE A 746 -31.49 -34.59 34.68
N GLU A 747 -30.16 -34.72 34.73
CA GLU A 747 -29.37 -35.03 33.54
C GLU A 747 -29.67 -36.42 32.98
N GLU A 748 -29.88 -37.43 33.83
CA GLU A 748 -30.25 -38.77 33.39
C GLU A 748 -31.59 -38.77 32.67
N LYS A 749 -32.61 -38.12 33.25
CA LYS A 749 -33.93 -38.00 32.61
C LYS A 749 -33.92 -37.11 31.37
N ALA A 750 -33.19 -36.01 31.37
CA ALA A 750 -33.07 -35.13 30.22
C ALA A 750 -32.41 -35.84 29.02
N ASN A 751 -31.35 -36.62 29.27
CA ASN A 751 -30.67 -37.39 28.23
C ASN A 751 -31.55 -38.49 27.64
N ALA A 752 -32.38 -39.15 28.47
CA ALA A 752 -33.32 -40.16 27.98
C ALA A 752 -34.33 -39.61 26.95
N VAL A 753 -34.63 -38.31 27.02
CA VAL A 753 -35.65 -37.64 26.19
C VAL A 753 -35.02 -36.64 25.18
N GLY A 754 -33.70 -36.57 25.12
CA GLY A 754 -32.96 -35.70 24.19
C GLY A 754 -33.11 -34.20 24.50
N THR A 755 -33.20 -33.84 25.78
CA THR A 755 -33.33 -32.46 26.28
C THR A 755 -31.95 -31.90 26.65
N LYS A 756 -31.66 -30.64 26.32
CA LYS A 756 -30.37 -30.01 26.64
C LYS A 756 -30.35 -29.52 28.09
N VAL A 757 -29.28 -29.86 28.82
CA VAL A 757 -29.06 -29.42 30.20
C VAL A 757 -27.96 -28.37 30.23
N PHE A 758 -28.22 -27.28 30.95
CA PHE A 758 -27.29 -26.20 31.22
C PHE A 758 -27.09 -26.11 32.72
N ILE A 759 -25.85 -26.29 33.17
CA ILE A 759 -25.46 -26.03 34.56
C ILE A 759 -25.08 -24.56 34.64
N VAL A 760 -25.64 -23.84 35.61
CA VAL A 760 -25.47 -22.40 35.80
C VAL A 760 -24.82 -22.12 37.16
N SER A 761 -23.85 -21.22 37.15
CA SER A 761 -23.04 -20.79 38.28
C SER A 761 -23.81 -19.81 39.17
N VAL A 762 -23.49 -19.77 40.47
CA VAL A 762 -24.07 -18.77 41.39
C VAL A 762 -23.28 -17.46 41.47
N GLU A 763 -22.36 -17.22 40.53
CA GLU A 763 -21.57 -15.99 40.45
C GLU A 763 -22.34 -14.82 39.80
N THR A 764 -23.40 -15.12 39.04
CA THR A 764 -24.24 -14.11 38.38
C THR A 764 -25.49 -13.80 39.20
N LYS A 765 -26.03 -12.58 39.07
CA LYS A 765 -27.27 -12.18 39.76
C LYS A 765 -28.44 -13.10 39.37
N GLU A 766 -28.51 -13.43 38.09
CA GLU A 766 -29.52 -14.30 37.51
C GLU A 766 -29.35 -15.76 37.99
N GLY A 767 -28.11 -16.24 38.14
CA GLY A 767 -27.82 -17.57 38.69
C GLY A 767 -28.21 -17.71 40.16
N VAL A 768 -27.99 -16.65 40.95
CA VAL A 768 -28.51 -16.54 42.33
C VAL A 768 -30.04 -16.59 42.35
N GLN A 769 -30.71 -15.89 41.43
CA GLN A 769 -32.17 -15.92 41.33
C GLN A 769 -32.71 -17.31 41.00
N LEU A 770 -32.05 -18.07 40.11
CA LEU A 770 -32.49 -19.43 39.79
C LEU A 770 -32.33 -20.37 41.01
N ARG A 771 -31.23 -20.23 41.74
CA ARG A 771 -31.03 -20.95 43.01
C ARG A 771 -32.18 -20.67 43.99
N ASP A 772 -32.55 -19.41 44.14
CA ASP A 772 -33.60 -18.98 45.07
C ASP A 772 -35.01 -19.43 44.60
N LEU A 773 -35.21 -19.71 43.31
CA LEU A 773 -36.42 -20.33 42.76
C LEU A 773 -36.49 -21.86 42.90
N GLY A 774 -35.60 -22.47 43.68
CA GLY A 774 -35.56 -23.92 43.90
C GLY A 774 -34.48 -24.65 43.10
N GLY A 775 -33.58 -23.91 42.43
CA GLY A 775 -32.35 -24.44 41.85
C GLY A 775 -32.50 -25.18 40.52
N VAL A 776 -33.71 -25.36 40.00
CA VAL A 776 -33.96 -25.96 38.68
C VAL A 776 -35.10 -25.24 37.96
N GLY A 777 -34.87 -24.90 36.70
CA GLY A 777 -35.83 -24.32 35.78
C GLY A 777 -35.83 -25.05 34.43
N ALA A 778 -36.91 -24.97 33.69
CA ALA A 778 -37.05 -25.57 32.36
C ALA A 778 -37.80 -24.65 31.41
N ILE A 779 -37.32 -24.54 30.17
CA ILE A 779 -38.02 -23.92 29.05
C ILE A 779 -38.68 -25.02 28.24
N LEU A 780 -39.97 -24.88 27.94
CA LEU A 780 -40.78 -25.88 27.27
C LEU A 780 -40.88 -25.64 25.76
N ARG A 781 -40.90 -26.73 24.99
CA ARG A 781 -41.20 -26.76 23.55
C ARG A 781 -42.63 -26.36 23.27
N TYR A 782 -43.55 -26.79 24.14
CA TYR A 782 -44.98 -26.49 24.11
C TYR A 782 -45.52 -26.46 25.54
N ALA A 783 -46.57 -25.68 25.78
CA ALA A 783 -47.19 -25.56 27.10
C ALA A 783 -47.85 -26.88 27.51
N ILE A 784 -47.77 -27.22 28.79
CA ILE A 784 -48.38 -28.41 29.39
C ILE A 784 -49.20 -27.95 30.59
N ASN A 785 -50.36 -28.55 30.81
CA ASN A 785 -51.14 -28.36 32.03
C ASN A 785 -50.76 -29.51 32.98
N LEU A 786 -50.02 -29.20 34.05
CA LEU A 786 -49.45 -30.17 35.00
C LEU A 786 -50.28 -30.40 36.26
#